data_AF-A0A1I2BMV4-F1
#
_entry.id   AF-A0A1I2BMV4-F1
#
_cell.length_a   1.000
_cell.length_b   1.000
_cell.length_c   1.000
_cell.angle_alpha   90.00
_cell.angle_beta   90.00
_cell.angle_gamma   90.00
#
_symmetry.space_group_name_H-M   'P 1'
#
loop_
_entity.id
_entity.type
_entity.pdbx_description
1 polymer ?
#
loop_
_entity_poly.entity_id
_entity_poly.type
_entity_poly.pdbx_seq_one_letter_code
_entity_poly.pdbx_strand_id
1 'polypeptide(L)'
;MSKKLTSLFAASAFILTLCFFTVSYSTDKKGLESEIEGKITYNKEKHSISLSWPAFGTSGAYKITRGGSRLASDFAFVGSTSKLIFTDIKPGADKYENYYKITRNSITIILSLEGQIFGDNMYFYDRKYEKAETSRNEINSHFSTIGLGGPNGEWTTKRQAYYFKANVNEQTYDSGGSGSASSAAANSIELGFYAHIGGLGKVPADVKLGSVFTRPHLSGGANATCTFWRSMENVAVMRDFAWTVSQSTSARRMLIESTSKYISDVGKDNFWGSGGFIADTHYTSSRPNWGGQQQWYTRNAVFPSGSGTMGGSYNMVWQGCVNPPQADEANSPISNTPIIREKPFLFIDNDGEYKVFVPAWQKNRVGVSWSSTDMGEGEIQDLLTDWYIAKEGDTDLEINTALKAGKNIFFTPGHYALNAPIQVNRKDAILLGAGIASVTLEPTEKNTWGCIYADDKDGIIIAGLLMDSFNSTTYQVRIGDEGANADHAANPVLLTDITCRVGGVQSKKIQIHTSMQINSNNVVGDHFWLWRADHGSQPGGDARWVRDRSKNGLIVTGDDVTIYALFAEHYQEYEVLWLGERGRTYFFQNEPPYDAPNQASWTSQGGRVDGYAAFKVANSVKEHHSIGMGSYAVITGTDGHVNKKNGFEVPNSPKVKLEKMCTTRFAGPGNIQNVINGIGGSTETGVKRVALYNNGAGKQPYDEVFDLPDRESYPAKVQSN
;
A
#
# COMPACT_ATOMS: atom_id res chain seq x y z
N MET A 1 77.18 12.09 10.95
CA MET A 1 76.67 13.05 11.96
C MET A 1 75.49 13.83 11.37
N SER A 2 74.37 13.88 12.10
CA SER A 2 73.19 14.76 11.95
C SER A 2 72.42 14.74 10.61
N LYS A 3 71.36 13.92 10.45
CA LYS A 3 69.91 14.16 10.77
C LYS A 3 69.27 15.37 10.09
N LYS A 4 68.24 15.11 9.25
CA LYS A 4 66.98 15.89 9.18
C LYS A 4 65.86 15.15 8.40
N LEU A 5 64.65 15.19 9.00
CA LEU A 5 63.26 15.16 8.45
C LEU A 5 62.82 13.91 7.64
N THR A 6 61.60 13.36 7.73
CA THR A 6 60.27 13.86 8.16
C THR A 6 59.31 12.70 8.53
N SER A 7 58.38 13.00 9.44
CA SER A 7 57.03 12.44 9.72
C SER A 7 56.69 10.95 9.50
N LEU A 8 56.18 10.29 10.55
CA LEU A 8 55.07 9.34 10.43
C LEU A 8 54.28 9.21 11.75
N PHE A 9 53.02 8.81 11.59
CA PHE A 9 51.93 8.60 12.55
C PHE A 9 52.12 7.43 13.55
N ALA A 10 51.22 7.42 14.55
CA ALA A 10 50.80 6.30 15.43
C ALA A 10 51.74 5.94 16.59
N ALA A 11 51.33 5.55 17.81
CA ALA A 11 50.06 5.05 18.30
C ALA A 11 49.95 5.20 19.83
N SER A 12 48.71 5.15 20.33
CA SER A 12 48.26 4.55 21.60
C SER A 12 48.64 5.17 22.95
N ALA A 13 47.62 5.57 23.73
CA ALA A 13 47.29 4.93 25.01
C ALA A 13 46.06 5.55 25.70
N PHE A 14 45.14 4.67 26.10
CA PHE A 14 44.26 4.75 27.28
C PHE A 14 43.27 5.91 27.40
N ILE A 15 41.98 5.62 27.19
CA ILE A 15 40.89 6.34 27.88
C ILE A 15 39.94 5.32 28.52
N LEU A 16 39.79 5.50 29.83
CA LEU A 16 38.90 4.85 30.77
C LEU A 16 37.45 4.86 30.30
N THR A 17 36.80 3.70 30.34
CA THR A 17 35.35 3.54 30.30
C THR A 17 34.75 4.04 31.62
N LEU A 18 34.18 5.25 31.61
CA LEU A 18 33.30 5.74 32.66
C LEU A 18 31.85 5.50 32.22
N CYS A 19 31.28 4.41 32.72
CA CYS A 19 29.84 4.16 32.68
C CYS A 19 29.11 5.20 33.55
N PHE A 20 28.59 6.25 32.94
CA PHE A 20 27.52 7.04 33.55
C PHE A 20 26.18 6.38 33.23
N PHE A 21 25.65 5.63 34.19
CA PHE A 21 24.22 5.30 34.22
C PHE A 21 23.44 6.59 34.47
N THR A 22 22.95 7.22 33.41
CA THR A 22 21.88 8.22 33.55
C THR A 22 20.56 7.48 33.73
N VAL A 23 20.14 7.33 34.99
CA VAL A 23 18.77 6.96 35.34
C VAL A 23 17.87 8.09 34.84
N SER A 24 17.27 7.90 33.66
CA SER A 24 16.20 8.78 33.20
C SER A 24 14.94 8.46 33.99
N TYR A 25 14.58 9.35 34.92
CA TYR A 25 13.25 9.38 35.51
C TYR A 25 12.25 9.76 34.41
N SER A 26 11.64 8.74 33.79
CA SER A 26 10.38 8.92 33.05
C SER A 26 9.30 9.24 34.08
N THR A 27 8.75 10.44 34.02
CA THR A 27 7.49 10.74 34.72
C THR A 27 6.36 10.16 33.89
N ASP A 28 6.12 8.86 34.09
CA ASP A 28 4.93 8.17 33.59
C ASP A 28 3.68 8.79 34.23
N LYS A 29 3.06 9.74 33.53
CA LYS A 29 1.61 9.95 33.63
C LYS A 29 0.94 9.24 32.45
N LYS A 30 1.11 7.92 32.38
CA LYS A 30 0.15 7.06 31.67
C LYS A 30 -1.06 6.91 32.58
N GLY A 31 -2.19 7.49 32.19
CA GLY A 31 -3.48 7.00 32.69
C GLY A 31 -3.57 5.52 32.31
N LEU A 32 -3.89 4.66 33.28
CA LEU A 32 -4.27 3.28 32.98
C LEU A 32 -5.58 3.31 32.17
N GLU A 33 -5.46 3.30 30.84
CA GLU A 33 -6.47 2.70 29.97
C GLU A 33 -6.19 1.20 29.98
N SER A 34 -6.85 0.49 30.90
CA SER A 34 -6.92 -0.98 30.86
C SER A 34 -7.88 -1.40 29.76
N GLU A 35 -7.52 -2.41 28.96
CA GLU A 35 -8.39 -3.15 28.02
C GLU A 35 -9.56 -3.79 28.79
N ILE A 36 -10.56 -2.98 29.08
CA ILE A 36 -11.78 -3.38 29.76
C ILE A 36 -12.86 -3.38 28.69
N GLU A 37 -13.17 -4.57 28.19
CA GLU A 37 -14.08 -4.77 27.06
C GLU A 37 -15.52 -4.49 27.49
N GLY A 38 -16.02 -3.30 27.17
CA GLY A 38 -17.42 -2.92 27.37
C GLY A 38 -18.26 -3.20 26.14
N LYS A 39 -19.59 -3.23 26.33
CA LYS A 39 -20.57 -3.40 25.26
C LYS A 39 -21.49 -2.19 25.19
N ILE A 40 -21.82 -1.79 23.98
CA ILE A 40 -22.78 -0.76 23.65
C ILE A 40 -23.84 -1.32 22.69
N THR A 41 -25.09 -0.93 22.86
CA THR A 41 -26.18 -1.34 21.96
C THR A 41 -27.16 -0.21 21.78
N TYR A 42 -27.46 0.12 20.52
CA TYR A 42 -28.47 1.10 20.17
C TYR A 42 -29.82 0.42 19.92
N ASN A 43 -30.86 0.88 20.60
CA ASN A 43 -32.23 0.48 20.35
C ASN A 43 -32.91 1.55 19.50
N LYS A 44 -33.19 1.22 18.23
CA LYS A 44 -33.82 2.13 17.26
C LYS A 44 -35.26 2.51 17.65
N GLU A 45 -36.05 1.57 18.15
CA GLU A 45 -37.47 1.80 18.50
C GLU A 45 -37.63 2.74 19.68
N LYS A 46 -36.79 2.58 20.71
CA LYS A 46 -36.83 3.39 21.94
C LYS A 46 -35.91 4.61 21.87
N HIS A 47 -35.12 4.74 20.82
CA HIS A 47 -34.05 5.71 20.67
C HIS A 47 -33.21 5.81 21.97
N SER A 48 -32.64 4.68 22.38
CA SER A 48 -31.87 4.57 23.62
C SER A 48 -30.58 3.79 23.41
N ILE A 49 -29.54 4.12 24.18
CA ILE A 49 -28.27 3.40 24.17
C ILE A 49 -28.06 2.70 25.52
N SER A 50 -27.85 1.39 25.47
CA SER A 50 -27.47 0.59 26.63
C SER A 50 -25.97 0.33 26.62
N LEU A 51 -25.35 0.46 27.80
CA LEU A 51 -23.93 0.29 28.05
C LEU A 51 -23.75 -0.77 29.12
N SER A 52 -22.71 -1.60 28.98
CA SER A 52 -22.22 -2.49 30.03
C SER A 52 -20.70 -2.56 30.04
N TRP A 53 -20.07 -2.74 31.20
CA TRP A 53 -18.60 -2.79 31.31
C TRP A 53 -18.15 -3.66 32.51
N PRO A 54 -16.95 -4.27 32.45
CA PRO A 54 -16.34 -4.94 33.60
C PRO A 54 -16.11 -4.00 34.78
N ALA A 55 -16.05 -4.54 36.00
CA ALA A 55 -15.78 -3.72 37.17
C ALA A 55 -14.36 -3.13 37.15
N PHE A 56 -14.24 -1.84 37.44
CA PHE A 56 -12.96 -1.16 37.67
C PHE A 56 -13.06 -0.06 38.73
N GLY A 57 -11.90 0.39 39.20
CA GLY A 57 -11.80 1.28 40.35
C GLY A 57 -12.15 0.56 41.67
N THR A 58 -12.08 1.28 42.78
CA THR A 58 -12.14 0.67 44.12
C THR A 58 -13.43 0.98 44.85
N SER A 59 -13.98 2.19 44.73
CA SER A 59 -15.19 2.62 45.47
C SER A 59 -15.98 3.69 44.71
N GLY A 60 -17.23 3.93 45.12
CA GLY A 60 -18.10 4.95 44.52
C GLY A 60 -18.86 4.50 43.28
N ALA A 61 -19.76 5.37 42.80
CA ALA A 61 -20.51 5.16 41.57
C ALA A 61 -19.65 5.47 40.34
N TYR A 62 -19.93 4.79 39.22
CA TYR A 62 -19.43 5.18 37.91
C TYR A 62 -20.11 6.48 37.48
N LYS A 63 -19.33 7.44 37.01
CA LYS A 63 -19.78 8.68 36.39
C LYS A 63 -19.78 8.49 34.88
N ILE A 64 -20.90 8.75 34.23
CA ILE A 64 -21.05 8.62 32.78
C ILE A 64 -21.18 10.02 32.19
N THR A 65 -20.33 10.32 31.22
CA THR A 65 -20.39 11.53 30.41
C THR A 65 -20.41 11.17 28.93
N ARG A 66 -21.03 12.00 28.09
CA ARG A 66 -21.22 11.74 26.67
C ARG A 66 -20.73 12.91 25.82
N GLY A 67 -19.94 12.62 24.79
CA GLY A 67 -19.50 13.55 23.75
C GLY A 67 -19.96 13.09 22.36
N GLY A 68 -19.93 14.01 21.40
CA GLY A 68 -20.32 13.73 20.01
C GLY A 68 -19.27 12.96 19.19
N SER A 69 -18.01 12.97 19.64
CA SER A 69 -16.89 12.23 19.07
C SER A 69 -15.92 11.78 20.17
N ARG A 70 -14.94 10.94 19.82
CA ARG A 70 -13.91 10.45 20.76
C ARG A 70 -13.11 11.60 21.38
N LEU A 71 -12.82 12.63 20.58
CA LEU A 71 -12.02 13.81 20.95
C LEU A 71 -12.85 15.08 21.07
N ALA A 72 -14.17 14.95 21.32
CA ALA A 72 -15.06 16.09 21.45
C ALA A 72 -14.55 17.08 22.51
N SER A 73 -14.69 18.37 22.21
CA SER A 73 -14.26 19.45 23.11
C SER A 73 -15.01 19.42 24.45
N ASP A 74 -16.25 18.93 24.43
CA ASP A 74 -17.13 18.86 25.59
C ASP A 74 -17.75 17.46 25.74
N PHE A 75 -17.81 16.99 27.00
CA PHE A 75 -18.51 15.78 27.40
C PHE A 75 -19.55 16.14 28.47
N ALA A 76 -20.83 15.99 28.14
CA ALA A 76 -21.94 16.30 29.05
C ALA A 76 -22.18 15.17 30.05
N PHE A 77 -22.44 15.48 31.31
CA PHE A 77 -22.85 14.47 32.29
C PHE A 77 -24.24 13.94 31.98
N VAL A 78 -24.36 12.62 31.85
CA VAL A 78 -25.64 11.95 31.52
C VAL A 78 -26.17 11.08 32.65
N GLY A 79 -25.34 10.74 33.64
CA GLY A 79 -25.79 10.03 34.84
C GLY A 79 -24.68 9.33 35.61
N SER A 80 -25.07 8.69 36.70
CA SER A 80 -24.19 7.82 37.49
C SER A 80 -24.91 6.55 37.93
N THR A 81 -24.15 5.49 38.18
CA THR A 81 -24.69 4.20 38.58
C THR A 81 -23.66 3.43 39.41
N SER A 82 -24.11 2.67 40.40
CA SER A 82 -23.27 1.69 41.10
C SER A 82 -23.21 0.34 40.36
N LYS A 83 -24.09 0.13 39.38
CA LYS A 83 -24.14 -1.08 38.56
C LYS A 83 -23.11 -1.02 37.43
N LEU A 84 -22.83 -2.18 36.86
CA LEU A 84 -21.98 -2.35 35.67
C LEU A 84 -22.73 -2.11 34.34
N ILE A 85 -23.89 -1.45 34.42
CA ILE A 85 -24.77 -1.15 33.31
C ILE A 85 -25.34 0.25 33.44
N PHE A 86 -25.58 0.89 32.30
CA PHE A 86 -26.27 2.18 32.19
C PHE A 86 -27.12 2.22 30.92
N THR A 87 -28.21 2.98 30.93
CA THR A 87 -29.02 3.21 29.73
C THR A 87 -29.28 4.70 29.59
N ASP A 88 -28.78 5.24 28.48
CA ASP A 88 -29.09 6.60 28.05
C ASP A 88 -30.39 6.56 27.25
N ILE A 89 -31.44 7.16 27.80
CA ILE A 89 -32.77 7.26 27.17
C ILE A 89 -32.93 8.52 26.31
N LYS A 90 -31.88 9.35 26.20
CA LYS A 90 -31.85 10.56 25.37
C LYS A 90 -30.48 10.70 24.68
N PRO A 91 -30.02 9.70 23.91
CA PRO A 91 -28.78 9.79 23.14
C PRO A 91 -28.84 10.93 22.11
N GLY A 92 -27.70 11.23 21.49
CA GLY A 92 -27.62 12.11 20.33
C GLY A 92 -28.44 11.58 19.14
N ALA A 93 -28.82 12.49 18.24
CA ALA A 93 -29.70 12.17 17.12
C ALA A 93 -29.11 11.10 16.18
N ASP A 94 -27.84 11.25 15.82
CA ASP A 94 -27.07 10.22 15.14
C ASP A 94 -26.52 9.24 16.18
N LYS A 95 -26.77 7.94 15.97
CA LYS A 95 -26.32 6.87 16.86
C LYS A 95 -24.78 6.79 16.95
N TYR A 96 -24.06 7.17 15.90
CA TYR A 96 -22.60 7.16 15.85
C TYR A 96 -21.95 8.38 16.51
N GLU A 97 -22.73 9.43 16.79
CA GLU A 97 -22.26 10.62 17.51
C GLU A 97 -22.43 10.48 19.05
N ASN A 98 -22.21 9.27 19.58
CA ASN A 98 -22.39 8.97 21.00
C ASN A 98 -21.16 8.25 21.57
N TYR A 99 -20.27 9.02 22.18
CA TYR A 99 -19.08 8.54 22.85
C TYR A 99 -19.22 8.68 24.36
N TYR A 100 -19.23 7.57 25.08
CA TYR A 100 -19.44 7.54 26.53
C TYR A 100 -18.14 7.35 27.27
N LYS A 101 -17.73 8.36 28.05
CA LYS A 101 -16.68 8.24 29.05
C LYS A 101 -17.29 7.73 30.35
N ILE A 102 -16.87 6.55 30.78
CA ILE A 102 -17.26 5.94 32.04
C ILE A 102 -16.08 6.05 32.99
N THR A 103 -16.23 6.84 34.04
CA THR A 103 -15.14 7.18 34.97
C THR A 103 -15.48 6.70 36.37
N ARG A 104 -14.51 6.07 37.04
CA ARG A 104 -14.57 5.77 38.47
C ARG A 104 -13.17 5.93 39.05
N ASN A 105 -13.07 6.69 40.14
CA ASN A 105 -11.78 7.16 40.68
C ASN A 105 -10.98 7.89 39.58
N SER A 106 -9.77 7.45 39.28
CA SER A 106 -8.89 8.01 38.23
C SER A 106 -8.93 7.23 36.91
N ILE A 107 -9.74 6.18 36.81
CA ILE A 107 -9.81 5.29 35.64
C ILE A 107 -10.99 5.73 34.79
N THR A 108 -10.78 5.88 33.48
CA THR A 108 -11.81 6.17 32.49
C THR A 108 -11.70 5.19 31.35
N ILE A 109 -12.84 4.66 30.89
CA ILE A 109 -12.95 3.93 29.62
C ILE A 109 -13.88 4.70 28.68
N ILE A 110 -13.72 4.50 27.38
CA ILE A 110 -14.58 5.09 26.35
C ILE A 110 -15.32 3.98 25.61
N LEU A 111 -16.65 4.07 25.51
CA LEU A 111 -17.48 3.19 24.68
C LEU A 111 -18.19 4.00 23.60
N SER A 112 -18.22 3.47 22.38
CA SER A 112 -18.96 4.02 21.25
C SER A 112 -19.34 2.90 20.27
N LEU A 113 -20.37 3.13 19.44
CA LEU A 113 -20.73 2.15 18.41
C LEU A 113 -19.60 1.97 17.41
N GLU A 114 -18.93 3.06 17.01
CA GLU A 114 -17.81 3.02 16.08
C GLU A 114 -16.66 2.17 16.64
N GLY A 115 -16.27 2.37 17.90
CA GLY A 115 -15.25 1.55 18.56
C GLY A 115 -15.64 0.06 18.64
N GLN A 116 -16.91 -0.26 18.94
CA GLN A 116 -17.36 -1.66 19.00
C GLN A 116 -17.37 -2.33 17.62
N ILE A 117 -17.75 -1.58 16.58
CA ILE A 117 -17.88 -2.07 15.21
C ILE A 117 -16.50 -2.24 14.56
N PHE A 118 -15.65 -1.22 14.64
CA PHE A 118 -14.41 -1.13 13.88
C PHE A 118 -13.13 -1.47 14.67
N GLY A 119 -13.22 -1.51 16.00
CA GLY A 119 -12.06 -1.69 16.87
C GLY A 119 -11.23 -0.42 17.04
N ASP A 120 -10.12 -0.55 17.75
CA ASP A 120 -9.36 0.60 18.28
C ASP A 120 -8.35 1.21 17.29
N ASN A 121 -8.03 0.48 16.22
CA ASN A 121 -7.07 0.89 15.20
C ASN A 121 -7.71 1.76 14.09
N MET A 122 -9.04 1.96 14.13
CA MET A 122 -9.75 2.91 13.28
C MET A 122 -10.17 4.14 14.09
N TYR A 123 -9.58 5.28 13.73
CA TYR A 123 -9.83 6.55 14.40
C TYR A 123 -10.80 7.38 13.58
N PHE A 124 -11.93 7.77 14.19
CA PHE A 124 -12.93 8.63 13.57
C PHE A 124 -12.81 10.06 14.11
N TYR A 125 -12.76 11.02 13.19
CA TYR A 125 -12.71 12.45 13.48
C TYR A 125 -13.97 13.12 12.99
N ASP A 126 -14.57 13.95 13.84
CA ASP A 126 -15.76 14.71 13.49
C ASP A 126 -15.60 16.20 13.81
N ARG A 127 -15.45 17.00 12.75
CA ARG A 127 -15.24 18.43 12.87
C ARG A 127 -16.42 19.16 13.54
N LYS A 128 -17.61 18.55 13.56
CA LYS A 128 -18.79 19.07 14.25
C LYS A 128 -18.57 19.21 15.76
N TYR A 129 -17.78 18.34 16.38
CA TYR A 129 -17.56 18.28 17.82
C TYR A 129 -16.11 18.58 18.26
N GLU A 130 -15.21 18.66 17.29
CA GLU A 130 -13.77 18.83 17.50
C GLU A 130 -13.28 20.21 17.04
N LYS A 131 -12.11 20.62 17.52
CA LYS A 131 -11.40 21.79 16.96
C LYS A 131 -10.71 21.38 15.65
N ALA A 132 -10.38 22.36 14.81
CA ALA A 132 -9.76 22.10 13.51
C ALA A 132 -8.41 21.37 13.64
N GLU A 133 -7.64 21.68 14.67
CA GLU A 133 -6.34 21.10 14.94
C GLU A 133 -6.37 19.71 15.62
N THR A 134 -7.53 19.26 16.10
CA THR A 134 -7.64 18.04 16.93
C THR A 134 -7.09 16.80 16.23
N SER A 135 -7.57 16.50 15.02
CA SER A 135 -7.16 15.33 14.26
C SER A 135 -5.69 15.37 13.90
N ARG A 136 -5.19 16.51 13.40
CA ARG A 136 -3.77 16.74 13.11
C ARG A 136 -2.90 16.49 14.34
N ASN A 137 -3.28 17.01 15.51
CA ASN A 137 -2.52 16.85 16.74
C ASN A 137 -2.39 15.38 17.13
N GLU A 138 -3.47 14.62 17.05
CA GLU A 138 -3.43 13.20 17.39
C GLU A 138 -2.62 12.39 16.36
N ILE A 139 -2.86 12.59 15.05
CA ILE A 139 -2.11 11.88 14.01
C ILE A 139 -0.61 12.15 14.15
N ASN A 140 -0.22 13.41 14.35
CA ASN A 140 1.19 13.76 14.52
C ASN A 140 1.76 13.23 15.85
N SER A 141 0.94 13.01 16.88
CA SER A 141 1.38 12.39 18.15
C SER A 141 1.82 10.94 17.95
N HIS A 142 1.25 10.24 16.97
CA HIS A 142 1.63 8.87 16.63
C HIS A 142 2.98 8.79 15.91
N PHE A 143 3.42 9.88 15.27
CA PHE A 143 4.59 9.92 14.39
C PHE A 143 5.87 9.41 15.06
N SER A 144 6.05 9.63 16.36
CA SER A 144 7.20 9.11 17.12
C SER A 144 7.31 7.58 17.12
N THR A 145 6.23 6.87 16.81
CA THR A 145 6.16 5.39 16.81
C THR A 145 5.93 4.78 15.43
N ILE A 146 5.58 5.58 14.42
CA ILE A 146 5.26 5.09 13.07
C ILE A 146 5.94 5.90 11.96
N GLY A 147 6.63 6.99 12.25
CA GLY A 147 7.17 7.92 11.24
C GLY A 147 8.69 7.94 11.14
N LEU A 148 9.40 7.16 11.95
CA LEU A 148 10.85 7.10 11.98
C LEU A 148 11.38 5.95 11.09
N GLY A 149 12.62 5.51 11.32
CA GLY A 149 13.13 4.25 10.79
C GLY A 149 13.02 3.11 11.80
N GLY A 150 13.35 1.89 11.39
CA GLY A 150 13.48 0.77 12.33
C GLY A 150 12.14 0.34 12.95
N PRO A 151 12.12 -0.09 14.24
CA PRO A 151 10.91 -0.59 14.90
C PRO A 151 9.83 0.48 15.16
N ASN A 152 10.18 1.76 15.06
CA ASN A 152 9.27 2.90 15.24
C ASN A 152 8.87 3.54 13.89
N GLY A 153 8.89 2.74 12.82
CA GLY A 153 8.60 3.18 11.47
C GLY A 153 8.45 1.98 10.54
N GLU A 154 9.36 1.85 9.59
CA GLU A 154 9.36 0.78 8.58
C GLU A 154 9.06 -0.62 9.13
N TRP A 155 9.58 -0.99 10.30
CA TRP A 155 9.42 -2.33 10.88
C TRP A 155 8.46 -2.38 12.07
N THR A 156 7.60 -1.38 12.24
CA THR A 156 6.57 -1.40 13.27
C THR A 156 5.45 -2.41 12.95
N THR A 157 4.86 -2.98 13.99
CA THR A 157 3.64 -3.81 13.90
C THR A 157 2.37 -2.96 14.07
N LYS A 158 2.50 -1.66 14.30
CA LYS A 158 1.34 -0.77 14.39
C LYS A 158 0.64 -0.66 13.04
N ARG A 159 -0.69 -0.64 13.09
CA ARG A 159 -1.59 -0.51 11.95
C ARG A 159 -2.67 0.47 12.32
N GLN A 160 -2.98 1.41 11.42
CA GLN A 160 -3.97 2.44 11.74
C GLN A 160 -4.64 3.02 10.51
N ALA A 161 -5.89 3.43 10.68
CA ALA A 161 -6.62 4.21 9.69
C ALA A 161 -7.31 5.41 10.36
N TYR A 162 -7.20 6.55 9.71
CA TYR A 162 -7.71 7.84 10.14
C TYR A 162 -8.86 8.24 9.22
N TYR A 163 -10.09 8.11 9.72
CA TYR A 163 -11.30 8.42 8.96
C TYR A 163 -11.91 9.75 9.41
N PHE A 164 -12.24 10.58 8.42
CA PHE A 164 -12.73 11.94 8.64
C PHE A 164 -14.18 12.02 8.15
N LYS A 165 -15.10 12.39 9.04
CA LYS A 165 -16.50 12.64 8.68
C LYS A 165 -16.61 13.88 7.78
N ALA A 166 -17.67 13.92 6.98
CA ALA A 166 -17.96 15.07 6.14
C ALA A 166 -18.02 16.35 6.98
N ASN A 167 -17.42 17.43 6.48
CA ASN A 167 -17.51 18.73 7.09
C ASN A 167 -18.94 19.27 7.00
N VAL A 168 -19.37 19.98 8.05
CA VAL A 168 -20.68 20.62 8.08
C VAL A 168 -20.51 22.12 7.83
N ASN A 169 -21.32 22.70 6.94
CA ASN A 169 -21.23 24.11 6.53
C ASN A 169 -19.82 24.46 6.00
N GLU A 170 -19.23 25.57 6.46
CA GLU A 170 -17.90 26.03 6.04
C GLU A 170 -16.75 25.45 6.89
N GLN A 171 -17.02 24.42 7.70
CA GLN A 171 -15.99 23.79 8.52
C GLN A 171 -14.92 23.10 7.67
N THR A 172 -13.70 23.03 8.21
CA THR A 172 -12.60 22.25 7.65
C THR A 172 -11.77 21.66 8.79
N TYR A 173 -10.97 20.64 8.47
CA TYR A 173 -9.92 20.12 9.36
C TYR A 173 -8.58 20.89 9.18
N ASP A 174 -8.58 22.03 8.48
CA ASP A 174 -7.39 22.86 8.37
C ASP A 174 -7.21 23.72 9.62
N SER A 175 -6.11 23.49 10.33
CA SER A 175 -5.69 24.28 11.49
C SER A 175 -5.00 25.61 11.12
N GLY A 176 -4.97 25.95 9.82
CA GLY A 176 -4.24 27.10 9.29
C GLY A 176 -2.73 26.86 9.28
N GLY A 177 -1.96 27.80 8.74
CA GLY A 177 -0.52 27.70 8.56
C GLY A 177 -0.09 28.29 7.22
N SER A 178 1.20 28.19 6.87
CA SER A 178 1.71 28.77 5.62
C SER A 178 2.93 28.03 5.08
N GLY A 179 3.19 28.23 3.79
CA GLY A 179 4.39 27.73 3.11
C GLY A 179 4.32 26.25 2.74
N SER A 180 5.51 25.69 2.48
CA SER A 180 5.72 24.29 2.14
C SER A 180 5.28 23.36 3.27
N ALA A 181 4.62 22.25 2.93
CA ALA A 181 4.09 21.27 3.86
C ALA A 181 5.18 20.65 4.76
N SER A 182 6.43 20.69 4.35
CA SER A 182 7.54 20.19 5.15
C SER A 182 8.02 21.17 6.22
N SER A 183 7.58 22.44 6.15
CA SER A 183 7.92 23.48 7.11
C SER A 183 7.09 23.35 8.40
N ALA A 184 7.71 23.70 9.53
CA ALA A 184 7.00 23.72 10.82
C ALA A 184 5.82 24.70 10.83
N ALA A 185 5.88 25.79 10.06
CA ALA A 185 4.81 26.79 9.95
C ALA A 185 3.60 26.30 9.13
N ALA A 186 3.73 25.20 8.39
CA ALA A 186 2.64 24.68 7.57
C ALA A 186 1.58 23.93 8.37
N ASN A 187 1.88 23.50 9.61
CA ASN A 187 0.93 22.76 10.44
C ASN A 187 0.40 21.50 9.73
N SER A 188 1.26 20.78 9.02
CA SER A 188 0.87 19.63 8.22
C SER A 188 0.46 18.45 9.08
N ILE A 189 -0.47 17.65 8.55
CA ILE A 189 -0.62 16.26 8.98
C ILE A 189 0.61 15.49 8.50
N GLU A 190 1.32 14.84 9.42
CA GLU A 190 2.48 13.99 9.11
C GLU A 190 2.07 12.52 9.10
N LEU A 191 1.96 11.95 7.89
CA LEU A 191 1.49 10.56 7.72
C LEU A 191 2.67 9.57 7.75
N GLY A 192 2.68 8.72 8.77
CA GLY A 192 3.69 7.68 8.97
C GLY A 192 3.45 6.40 8.16
N PHE A 193 4.22 5.36 8.48
CA PHE A 193 4.10 4.01 7.93
C PHE A 193 2.83 3.31 8.40
N TYR A 194 2.34 2.38 7.57
CA TYR A 194 1.16 1.54 7.78
C TYR A 194 -0.10 2.31 8.18
N ALA A 195 -0.22 3.51 7.63
CA ALA A 195 -1.28 4.44 7.94
C ALA A 195 -2.14 4.75 6.70
N HIS A 196 -3.44 4.87 6.92
CA HIS A 196 -4.41 5.29 5.90
C HIS A 196 -5.14 6.56 6.36
N ILE A 197 -5.43 7.47 5.43
CA ILE A 197 -6.42 8.54 5.62
C ILE A 197 -7.58 8.31 4.66
N GLY A 198 -8.81 8.24 5.18
CA GLY A 198 -10.02 8.07 4.39
C GLY A 198 -11.06 9.15 4.69
N GLY A 199 -11.64 9.75 3.66
CA GLY A 199 -12.80 10.63 3.82
C GLY A 199 -14.11 9.85 3.78
N LEU A 200 -14.99 10.08 4.74
CA LEU A 200 -16.31 9.45 4.83
C LEU A 200 -17.42 10.23 4.11
N GLY A 201 -17.05 11.24 3.31
CA GLY A 201 -17.97 11.95 2.44
C GLY A 201 -18.31 11.17 1.17
N LYS A 202 -19.29 11.65 0.41
CA LYS A 202 -19.63 11.07 -0.90
C LYS A 202 -18.59 11.43 -1.95
N VAL A 203 -18.11 12.67 -1.88
CA VAL A 203 -17.10 13.21 -2.78
C VAL A 203 -15.93 13.79 -2.01
N PRO A 204 -14.73 13.94 -2.61
CA PRO A 204 -13.55 14.43 -1.89
C PRO A 204 -13.75 15.80 -1.25
N ALA A 205 -14.55 16.67 -1.89
CA ALA A 205 -14.83 18.02 -1.40
C ALA A 205 -15.64 18.06 -0.09
N ASP A 206 -16.28 16.95 0.31
CA ASP A 206 -17.00 16.84 1.58
C ASP A 206 -16.04 16.79 2.77
N VAL A 207 -14.77 16.40 2.56
CA VAL A 207 -13.76 16.26 3.62
C VAL A 207 -12.53 17.07 3.27
N LYS A 208 -12.38 18.23 3.92
CA LYS A 208 -11.35 19.21 3.63
C LYS A 208 -10.27 19.22 4.71
N LEU A 209 -9.09 18.75 4.33
CA LEU A 209 -7.88 18.74 5.15
C LEU A 209 -7.03 19.99 4.89
N GLY A 210 -6.17 20.32 5.86
CA GLY A 210 -5.14 21.35 5.70
C GLY A 210 -3.97 20.89 4.82
N SER A 211 -2.75 21.17 5.27
CA SER A 211 -1.51 20.71 4.63
C SER A 211 -1.20 19.26 5.00
N VAL A 212 -0.58 18.49 4.10
CA VAL A 212 -0.20 17.09 4.34
C VAL A 212 1.23 16.84 3.89
N PHE A 213 2.01 16.14 4.72
CA PHE A 213 3.39 15.79 4.43
C PHE A 213 3.71 14.34 4.81
N THR A 214 4.29 13.59 3.88
CA THR A 214 4.86 12.27 4.17
C THR A 214 6.37 12.38 4.38
N ARG A 215 6.78 12.78 5.59
CA ARG A 215 8.19 13.01 5.90
C ARG A 215 9.05 11.75 5.65
N PRO A 216 10.10 11.85 4.82
CA PRO A 216 11.07 10.77 4.70
C PRO A 216 11.90 10.61 5.98
N HIS A 217 12.32 9.39 6.28
CA HIS A 217 13.10 9.11 7.49
C HIS A 217 14.62 8.98 7.21
N LEU A 218 15.04 8.88 5.95
CA LEU A 218 16.45 8.77 5.56
C LEU A 218 17.08 10.14 5.26
N SER A 219 18.40 10.24 5.40
CA SER A 219 19.20 11.43 5.06
C SER A 219 18.65 12.73 5.66
N GLY A 220 18.19 12.69 6.92
CA GLY A 220 17.63 13.86 7.60
C GLY A 220 16.31 14.38 7.02
N GLY A 221 15.61 13.58 6.20
CA GLY A 221 14.36 13.95 5.55
C GLY A 221 14.45 14.16 4.05
N ALA A 222 15.64 14.11 3.45
CA ALA A 222 15.83 14.34 2.02
C ALA A 222 15.51 13.11 1.16
N ASN A 223 15.83 11.92 1.65
CA ASN A 223 15.76 10.70 0.87
C ASN A 223 14.47 9.91 1.15
N ALA A 224 13.57 9.88 0.16
CA ALA A 224 12.29 9.20 0.21
C ALA A 224 12.34 7.72 -0.22
N THR A 225 13.49 7.14 -0.59
CA THR A 225 13.57 5.78 -1.15
C THR A 225 12.93 4.69 -0.29
N CYS A 226 12.85 4.88 1.04
CA CYS A 226 12.18 3.96 1.98
C CYS A 226 10.88 4.53 2.60
N THR A 227 10.18 5.42 1.90
CA THR A 227 8.94 6.04 2.42
C THR A 227 7.70 5.27 1.93
N PHE A 228 7.54 4.04 2.43
CA PHE A 228 6.58 3.03 1.96
C PHE A 228 5.24 2.98 2.73
N TRP A 229 4.33 2.11 2.29
CA TRP A 229 3.19 1.59 3.09
C TRP A 229 2.29 2.65 3.70
N ARG A 230 1.67 3.50 2.87
CA ARG A 230 0.69 4.48 3.35
C ARG A 230 -0.28 4.87 2.24
N SER A 231 -1.49 5.26 2.60
CA SER A 231 -2.48 5.67 1.61
C SER A 231 -3.36 6.82 2.05
N MET A 232 -3.94 7.50 1.07
CA MET A 232 -4.97 8.50 1.26
C MET A 232 -6.07 8.34 0.21
N GLU A 233 -7.33 8.46 0.62
CA GLU A 233 -8.44 8.47 -0.33
C GLU A 233 -9.63 9.34 0.05
N ASN A 234 -10.33 9.83 -1.00
CA ASN A 234 -11.62 10.51 -0.90
C ASN A 234 -11.59 11.78 -0.03
N VAL A 235 -10.54 12.60 -0.17
CA VAL A 235 -10.39 13.86 0.57
C VAL A 235 -9.92 15.01 -0.31
N ALA A 236 -10.25 16.22 0.10
CA ALA A 236 -9.67 17.46 -0.41
C ALA A 236 -8.49 17.90 0.48
N VAL A 237 -7.39 18.32 -0.15
CA VAL A 237 -6.23 18.93 0.51
C VAL A 237 -6.17 20.40 0.09
N MET A 238 -6.51 21.29 1.02
CA MET A 238 -6.71 22.72 0.75
C MET A 238 -5.41 23.51 0.61
N ARG A 239 -4.33 23.01 1.24
CA ARG A 239 -2.99 23.64 1.27
C ARG A 239 -1.95 22.69 0.66
N ASP A 240 -0.66 22.95 0.88
CA ASP A 240 0.41 22.23 0.21
C ASP A 240 0.31 20.71 0.44
N PHE A 241 0.37 19.94 -0.64
CA PHE A 241 0.32 18.49 -0.64
C PHE A 241 1.70 17.92 -0.98
N ALA A 242 2.45 17.49 0.03
CA ALA A 242 3.78 16.91 -0.12
C ALA A 242 3.74 15.39 0.05
N TRP A 243 3.51 14.68 -1.05
CA TRP A 243 3.44 13.22 -1.11
C TRP A 243 4.78 12.64 -1.55
N THR A 244 5.76 12.81 -0.69
CA THR A 244 7.16 12.43 -0.90
C THR A 244 7.38 10.97 -0.50
N VAL A 245 6.99 10.06 -1.39
CA VAL A 245 6.86 8.62 -1.11
C VAL A 245 7.65 7.74 -2.09
N SER A 246 7.71 6.45 -1.75
CA SER A 246 8.17 5.34 -2.60
C SER A 246 7.03 4.31 -2.84
N GLN A 247 7.35 3.06 -3.17
CA GLN A 247 6.42 1.99 -3.50
C GLN A 247 5.41 1.64 -2.38
N SER A 248 4.33 0.93 -2.75
CA SER A 248 3.19 0.59 -1.90
C SER A 248 2.59 1.80 -1.18
N THR A 249 2.47 2.90 -1.93
CA THR A 249 1.75 4.09 -1.48
C THR A 249 0.72 4.48 -2.52
N SER A 250 -0.48 4.81 -2.07
CA SER A 250 -1.57 5.20 -2.97
C SER A 250 -2.25 6.48 -2.51
N ALA A 251 -2.42 7.42 -3.44
CA ALA A 251 -3.32 8.55 -3.28
C ALA A 251 -4.42 8.40 -4.33
N ARG A 252 -5.68 8.28 -3.90
CA ARG A 252 -6.81 7.96 -4.78
C ARG A 252 -7.96 8.93 -4.55
N ARG A 253 -8.66 9.32 -5.61
CA ARG A 253 -9.90 10.10 -5.47
C ARG A 253 -9.67 11.39 -4.68
N MET A 254 -8.68 12.17 -5.09
CA MET A 254 -8.23 13.35 -4.34
C MET A 254 -8.66 14.65 -5.03
N LEU A 255 -9.00 15.66 -4.24
CA LEU A 255 -9.10 17.05 -4.70
C LEU A 255 -7.91 17.84 -4.14
N ILE A 256 -6.99 18.28 -4.98
CA ILE A 256 -5.79 19.02 -4.56
C ILE A 256 -5.95 20.48 -4.98
N GLU A 257 -6.16 21.34 -3.98
CA GLU A 257 -6.55 22.73 -4.23
C GLU A 257 -5.37 23.71 -4.25
N SER A 258 -4.18 23.27 -3.86
CA SER A 258 -2.98 24.11 -3.76
C SER A 258 -1.76 23.47 -4.43
N THR A 259 -0.57 23.95 -4.06
CA THR A 259 0.70 23.39 -4.52
C THR A 259 0.84 21.93 -4.12
N SER A 260 1.51 21.16 -4.97
CA SER A 260 1.78 19.75 -4.70
C SER A 260 3.15 19.34 -5.23
N LYS A 261 3.79 18.46 -4.47
CA LYS A 261 5.11 17.91 -4.80
C LYS A 261 5.22 16.46 -4.36
N TYR A 262 6.07 15.74 -5.07
CA TYR A 262 6.30 14.31 -4.86
C TYR A 262 7.74 13.99 -4.49
N ILE A 263 8.58 15.02 -4.30
CA ILE A 263 9.93 14.88 -3.78
C ILE A 263 10.10 15.77 -2.54
N SER A 264 10.94 15.33 -1.61
CA SER A 264 11.25 16.12 -0.42
C SER A 264 12.03 17.37 -0.77
N ASP A 265 11.77 18.43 -0.01
CA ASP A 265 12.53 19.68 0.02
C ASP A 265 13.18 19.89 1.41
N VAL A 266 13.18 18.86 2.26
CA VAL A 266 13.86 18.86 3.55
C VAL A 266 15.29 18.38 3.36
N GLY A 267 16.28 19.26 3.53
CA GLY A 267 17.69 18.89 3.44
C GLY A 267 18.47 19.81 2.50
N LYS A 268 19.68 19.39 2.09
CA LYS A 268 20.57 20.14 1.20
C LYS A 268 20.95 19.37 -0.07
N ASP A 269 20.97 18.05 -0.01
CA ASP A 269 21.34 17.13 -1.07
C ASP A 269 20.59 15.78 -0.92
N ASN A 270 20.82 14.85 -1.84
CA ASN A 270 20.27 13.48 -1.81
C ASN A 270 18.74 13.39 -1.82
N PHE A 271 18.10 14.30 -2.56
CA PHE A 271 16.66 14.28 -2.83
C PHE A 271 16.32 13.16 -3.82
N TRP A 272 16.15 11.95 -3.30
CA TRP A 272 15.74 10.78 -4.07
C TRP A 272 14.35 10.31 -3.66
N GLY A 273 13.61 9.76 -4.62
CA GLY A 273 12.35 9.08 -4.38
C GLY A 273 12.16 7.99 -5.43
N SER A 274 11.53 6.89 -5.05
CA SER A 274 11.24 5.75 -5.93
C SER A 274 9.74 5.46 -5.94
N GLY A 275 8.94 6.53 -5.98
CA GLY A 275 7.50 6.44 -6.07
C GLY A 275 7.05 5.93 -7.44
N GLY A 276 5.77 5.87 -7.72
CA GLY A 276 4.65 6.07 -6.80
C GLY A 276 3.36 6.05 -7.63
N PHE A 277 2.23 5.98 -6.94
CA PHE A 277 0.94 5.84 -7.59
C PHE A 277 -0.02 6.95 -7.14
N ILE A 278 -0.65 7.61 -8.12
CA ILE A 278 -1.79 8.50 -7.86
C ILE A 278 -2.86 8.32 -8.94
N ALA A 279 -4.11 8.23 -8.52
CA ALA A 279 -5.22 7.99 -9.43
C ALA A 279 -6.48 8.78 -9.08
N ASP A 280 -7.28 9.07 -10.11
CA ASP A 280 -8.61 9.64 -9.94
C ASP A 280 -8.62 11.01 -9.23
N THR A 281 -7.59 11.82 -9.52
CA THR A 281 -7.27 13.04 -8.77
C THR A 281 -7.47 14.30 -9.62
N HIS A 282 -8.07 15.33 -9.03
CA HIS A 282 -8.23 16.65 -9.64
C HIS A 282 -7.34 17.68 -8.95
N TYR A 283 -6.45 18.32 -9.71
CA TYR A 283 -5.64 19.45 -9.27
C TYR A 283 -6.25 20.74 -9.80
N THR A 284 -6.57 21.71 -8.94
CA THR A 284 -7.34 22.91 -9.36
C THR A 284 -6.51 24.18 -9.50
N SER A 285 -5.31 24.24 -8.91
CA SER A 285 -4.53 25.49 -8.85
C SER A 285 -3.23 25.47 -9.67
N SER A 286 -2.31 24.57 -9.34
CA SER A 286 -0.97 24.53 -9.93
C SER A 286 -0.61 23.16 -10.49
N ARG A 287 0.30 23.14 -11.46
CA ARG A 287 0.82 21.89 -12.02
C ARG A 287 1.80 21.24 -11.01
N PRO A 288 1.59 19.97 -10.62
CA PRO A 288 2.40 19.29 -9.61
C PRO A 288 3.87 19.09 -9.98
N ASN A 289 4.75 19.02 -8.97
CA ASN A 289 6.19 18.84 -9.15
C ASN A 289 6.70 17.47 -8.65
N TRP A 290 7.14 16.60 -9.55
CA TRP A 290 7.76 15.32 -9.20
C TRP A 290 9.27 15.40 -8.92
N GLY A 291 9.94 16.45 -9.41
CA GLY A 291 11.37 16.66 -9.23
C GLY A 291 12.22 15.41 -9.52
N GLY A 292 13.03 15.02 -8.55
CA GLY A 292 13.97 13.88 -8.65
C GLY A 292 13.35 12.49 -8.48
N GLN A 293 12.02 12.34 -8.50
CA GLN A 293 11.38 11.02 -8.50
C GLN A 293 11.91 10.17 -9.66
N GLN A 294 12.31 8.94 -9.37
CA GLN A 294 12.91 8.05 -10.37
C GLN A 294 11.89 7.65 -11.44
N GLN A 295 10.68 7.31 -11.02
CA GLN A 295 9.56 6.93 -11.86
C GLN A 295 8.24 7.35 -11.20
N TRP A 296 7.14 7.26 -11.94
CA TRP A 296 5.79 7.41 -11.39
C TRP A 296 4.72 6.88 -12.33
N TYR A 297 3.62 6.38 -11.78
CA TYR A 297 2.39 6.10 -12.52
C TYR A 297 1.26 7.00 -12.03
N THR A 298 0.75 7.81 -12.96
CA THR A 298 -0.45 8.62 -12.72
C THR A 298 -1.53 8.20 -13.69
N ARG A 299 -2.75 7.93 -13.19
CA ARG A 299 -3.89 7.68 -14.08
C ARG A 299 -5.12 8.51 -13.76
N ASN A 300 -5.91 8.80 -14.79
CA ASN A 300 -7.24 9.39 -14.65
C ASN A 300 -7.24 10.67 -13.81
N ALA A 301 -6.21 11.49 -13.99
CA ALA A 301 -6.04 12.74 -13.28
C ALA A 301 -6.39 13.94 -14.17
N VAL A 302 -6.83 15.04 -13.56
CA VAL A 302 -7.07 16.31 -14.24
C VAL A 302 -6.09 17.33 -13.70
N PHE A 303 -5.20 17.82 -14.56
CA PHE A 303 -4.23 18.87 -14.23
C PHE A 303 -4.67 20.24 -14.77
N PRO A 304 -4.27 21.35 -14.13
CA PRO A 304 -4.42 22.67 -14.71
C PRO A 304 -3.71 22.74 -16.07
N SER A 305 -4.34 23.41 -17.04
CA SER A 305 -3.69 23.71 -18.32
C SER A 305 -2.48 24.62 -18.11
N GLY A 306 -1.45 24.48 -18.93
CA GLY A 306 -0.30 25.40 -18.93
C GLY A 306 1.03 24.72 -19.18
N SER A 307 2.08 25.52 -19.30
CA SER A 307 3.45 25.09 -19.64
C SER A 307 4.30 24.68 -18.43
N GLY A 308 3.72 24.63 -17.22
CA GLY A 308 4.45 24.21 -16.02
C GLY A 308 5.02 22.79 -16.18
N THR A 309 6.29 22.61 -15.81
CA THR A 309 7.00 21.34 -15.96
C THR A 309 6.44 20.30 -15.00
N MET A 310 6.03 19.15 -15.54
CA MET A 310 5.72 17.93 -14.80
C MET A 310 6.57 16.81 -15.39
N GLY A 311 7.09 15.93 -14.54
CA GLY A 311 8.03 14.90 -14.98
C GLY A 311 8.99 14.52 -13.86
N GLY A 312 9.66 13.40 -14.05
CA GLY A 312 10.67 12.85 -13.16
C GLY A 312 11.84 12.34 -14.00
N SER A 313 12.60 11.41 -13.46
CA SER A 313 13.94 11.11 -13.99
C SER A 313 13.95 10.09 -15.13
N TYR A 314 13.24 8.96 -14.98
CA TYR A 314 13.47 7.80 -15.85
C TYR A 314 12.24 7.26 -16.57
N ASN A 315 11.14 7.05 -15.87
CA ASN A 315 9.93 6.39 -16.40
C ASN A 315 8.65 6.96 -15.77
N MET A 316 8.04 7.94 -16.43
CA MET A 316 6.84 8.64 -15.98
C MET A 316 5.68 8.30 -16.92
N VAL A 317 4.66 7.60 -16.44
CA VAL A 317 3.52 7.18 -17.25
C VAL A 317 2.27 7.93 -16.82
N TRP A 318 1.56 8.50 -17.79
CA TRP A 318 0.39 9.37 -17.57
C TRP A 318 -0.80 8.83 -18.35
N GLN A 319 -1.64 8.04 -17.70
CA GLN A 319 -2.67 7.23 -18.36
C GLN A 319 -4.06 7.84 -18.20
N GLY A 320 -4.76 8.19 -19.29
CA GLY A 320 -6.11 8.75 -19.21
C GLY A 320 -6.16 10.11 -18.50
N CYS A 321 -5.05 10.84 -18.49
CA CYS A 321 -4.95 12.14 -17.83
C CYS A 321 -5.41 13.27 -18.75
N VAL A 322 -6.05 14.30 -18.18
CA VAL A 322 -6.34 15.57 -18.83
C VAL A 322 -5.19 16.54 -18.57
N ASN A 323 -4.67 17.16 -19.63
CA ASN A 323 -3.48 18.03 -19.62
C ASN A 323 -2.18 17.37 -19.07
N PRO A 324 -1.83 16.12 -19.46
CA PRO A 324 -0.56 15.50 -19.06
C PRO A 324 0.64 16.27 -19.65
N PRO A 325 1.88 15.99 -19.20
CA PRO A 325 3.05 16.52 -19.91
C PRO A 325 3.12 15.93 -21.33
N GLN A 326 3.85 16.62 -22.20
CA GLN A 326 4.12 16.12 -23.55
C GLN A 326 5.01 14.88 -23.50
N ALA A 327 4.88 14.02 -24.51
CA ALA A 327 5.70 12.83 -24.61
C ALA A 327 7.17 13.20 -24.84
N ASP A 328 8.08 12.58 -24.09
CA ASP A 328 9.52 12.65 -24.29
C ASP A 328 10.16 11.30 -23.96
N GLU A 329 11.46 11.25 -23.64
CA GLU A 329 12.16 10.02 -23.28
C GLU A 329 11.71 9.44 -21.92
N ALA A 330 11.33 10.28 -20.97
CA ALA A 330 10.90 9.90 -19.62
C ALA A 330 9.36 9.90 -19.51
N ASN A 331 8.66 10.83 -20.17
CA ASN A 331 7.23 11.02 -20.10
C ASN A 331 6.49 10.26 -21.20
N SER A 332 5.55 9.41 -20.78
CA SER A 332 4.73 8.55 -21.64
C SER A 332 3.24 8.82 -21.38
N PRO A 333 2.65 9.86 -21.99
CA PRO A 333 1.21 10.08 -21.93
C PRO A 333 0.47 9.07 -22.80
N ILE A 334 -0.58 8.49 -22.25
CA ILE A 334 -1.45 7.50 -22.89
C ILE A 334 -2.89 8.01 -22.77
N SER A 335 -3.61 8.04 -23.88
CA SER A 335 -4.80 8.87 -24.02
C SER A 335 -5.97 8.46 -23.12
N ASN A 336 -6.13 7.17 -22.82
CA ASN A 336 -7.30 6.65 -22.11
C ASN A 336 -6.96 5.35 -21.38
N THR A 337 -7.55 5.14 -20.20
CA THR A 337 -7.45 3.87 -19.46
C THR A 337 -8.45 2.86 -20.05
N PRO A 338 -8.01 1.78 -20.74
CA PRO A 338 -8.89 0.98 -21.58
C PRO A 338 -10.04 0.31 -20.84
N ILE A 339 -9.78 -0.20 -19.64
CA ILE A 339 -10.77 -0.78 -18.74
C ILE A 339 -10.33 -0.59 -17.30
N ILE A 340 -11.18 0.00 -16.47
CA ILE A 340 -10.91 0.19 -15.05
C ILE A 340 -12.22 0.39 -14.29
N ARG A 341 -12.24 -0.02 -13.04
CA ARG A 341 -13.15 0.47 -12.02
C ARG A 341 -12.30 1.01 -10.87
N GLU A 342 -12.76 2.07 -10.21
CA GLU A 342 -12.02 2.58 -9.05
C GLU A 342 -12.18 1.66 -7.83
N LYS A 343 -11.23 1.75 -6.91
CA LYS A 343 -11.24 0.97 -5.65
C LYS A 343 -12.52 1.29 -4.85
N PRO A 344 -13.22 0.27 -4.32
CA PRO A 344 -14.29 0.51 -3.36
C PRO A 344 -13.80 1.29 -2.13
N PHE A 345 -14.66 2.13 -1.56
CA PHE A 345 -14.33 2.95 -0.40
C PHE A 345 -15.52 3.10 0.56
N LEU A 346 -15.18 3.30 1.84
CA LEU A 346 -16.14 3.51 2.93
C LEU A 346 -16.62 4.96 2.94
N PHE A 347 -17.92 5.18 3.13
CA PHE A 347 -18.52 6.50 3.32
C PHE A 347 -19.76 6.44 4.24
N ILE A 348 -20.25 7.61 4.65
CA ILE A 348 -21.54 7.74 5.34
C ILE A 348 -22.56 8.32 4.35
N ASP A 349 -23.68 7.62 4.17
CA ASP A 349 -24.74 8.05 3.26
C ASP A 349 -25.76 8.98 3.95
N ASN A 350 -26.73 9.49 3.19
CA ASN A 350 -27.73 10.46 3.66
C ASN A 350 -28.63 9.93 4.80
N ASP A 351 -28.69 8.61 4.97
CA ASP A 351 -29.41 7.96 6.09
C ASP A 351 -28.57 7.87 7.38
N GLY A 352 -27.32 8.36 7.35
CA GLY A 352 -26.40 8.35 8.49
C GLY A 352 -25.74 6.99 8.73
N GLU A 353 -25.88 6.04 7.81
CA GLU A 353 -25.30 4.70 7.93
C GLU A 353 -23.96 4.59 7.19
N TYR A 354 -23.06 3.76 7.73
CA TYR A 354 -21.82 3.40 7.05
C TYR A 354 -22.13 2.49 5.86
N LYS A 355 -21.59 2.85 4.70
CA LYS A 355 -21.78 2.14 3.44
C LYS A 355 -20.48 2.02 2.67
N VAL A 356 -20.45 1.07 1.76
CA VAL A 356 -19.35 0.94 0.79
C VAL A 356 -19.88 1.34 -0.58
N PHE A 357 -19.21 2.30 -1.22
CA PHE A 357 -19.45 2.59 -2.62
C PHE A 357 -18.53 1.71 -3.46
N VAL A 358 -19.11 1.04 -4.45
CA VAL A 358 -18.49 0.05 -5.32
C VAL A 358 -18.55 0.59 -6.75
N PRO A 359 -17.53 1.36 -7.21
CA PRO A 359 -17.55 2.05 -8.50
C PRO A 359 -17.75 1.09 -9.68
N ALA A 360 -18.50 1.52 -10.70
CA ALA A 360 -18.78 0.74 -11.90
C ALA A 360 -17.54 0.57 -12.80
N TRP A 361 -17.56 -0.47 -13.64
CA TRP A 361 -16.57 -0.63 -14.72
C TRP A 361 -16.75 0.45 -15.78
N GLN A 362 -15.65 1.07 -16.17
CA GLN A 362 -15.59 2.06 -17.23
C GLN A 362 -14.55 1.66 -18.28
N LYS A 363 -14.84 1.95 -19.54
CA LYS A 363 -13.94 1.70 -20.67
C LYS A 363 -13.42 3.01 -21.25
N ASN A 364 -12.17 2.98 -21.72
CA ASN A 364 -11.49 4.12 -22.34
C ASN A 364 -11.61 5.42 -21.51
N ARG A 365 -11.39 5.29 -20.20
CA ARG A 365 -11.63 6.34 -19.22
C ARG A 365 -10.59 7.47 -19.33
N VAL A 366 -11.06 8.71 -19.15
CA VAL A 366 -10.24 9.93 -19.12
C VAL A 366 -10.73 10.83 -17.98
N GLY A 367 -9.81 11.41 -17.20
CA GLY A 367 -10.14 12.32 -16.09
C GLY A 367 -10.73 11.58 -14.88
N VAL A 368 -11.34 12.33 -13.94
CA VAL A 368 -11.83 11.84 -12.63
C VAL A 368 -13.23 11.21 -12.68
N SER A 369 -13.57 10.37 -11.69
CA SER A 369 -14.75 9.46 -11.72
C SER A 369 -15.96 10.10 -11.07
N TRP A 370 -15.69 11.19 -10.36
CA TRP A 370 -16.59 11.94 -9.53
C TRP A 370 -16.64 13.39 -10.02
N SER A 371 -17.65 14.11 -9.55
CA SER A 371 -17.74 15.56 -9.66
C SER A 371 -17.89 16.17 -8.27
N SER A 372 -18.01 17.49 -8.17
CA SER A 372 -18.23 18.17 -6.88
C SER A 372 -19.51 17.75 -6.15
N THR A 373 -20.43 17.05 -6.81
CA THR A 373 -21.74 16.66 -6.24
C THR A 373 -22.14 15.22 -6.53
N ASP A 374 -21.32 14.45 -7.23
CA ASP A 374 -21.63 13.10 -7.67
C ASP A 374 -20.45 12.16 -7.42
N MET A 375 -20.73 11.00 -6.84
CA MET A 375 -19.72 9.99 -6.55
C MET A 375 -19.20 9.29 -7.81
N GLY A 376 -19.95 9.36 -8.90
CA GLY A 376 -19.76 8.55 -10.10
C GLY A 376 -20.74 7.40 -10.17
N GLU A 377 -20.70 6.65 -11.28
CA GLU A 377 -21.50 5.44 -11.45
C GLU A 377 -20.96 4.30 -10.57
N GLY A 378 -21.85 3.56 -9.91
CA GLY A 378 -21.50 2.45 -9.05
C GLY A 378 -22.67 1.98 -8.18
N GLU A 379 -22.39 1.02 -7.31
CA GLU A 379 -23.36 0.45 -6.38
C GLU A 379 -23.06 0.90 -4.95
N ILE A 380 -24.10 1.07 -4.14
CA ILE A 380 -24.00 1.37 -2.72
C ILE A 380 -24.43 0.12 -1.94
N GLN A 381 -23.57 -0.36 -1.05
CA GLN A 381 -23.83 -1.53 -0.20
C GLN A 381 -23.86 -1.12 1.27
N ASP A 382 -24.79 -1.69 2.05
CA ASP A 382 -24.92 -1.41 3.48
C ASP A 382 -23.85 -2.18 4.25
N LEU A 383 -22.99 -1.49 5.00
CA LEU A 383 -21.85 -2.14 5.63
C LEU A 383 -22.29 -3.17 6.68
N LEU A 384 -23.28 -2.85 7.51
CA LEU A 384 -23.68 -3.74 8.60
C LEU A 384 -24.55 -4.91 8.13
N THR A 385 -25.13 -4.81 6.94
CA THR A 385 -26.03 -5.83 6.37
C THR A 385 -25.36 -6.68 5.32
N ASP A 386 -24.49 -6.14 4.47
CA ASP A 386 -23.90 -6.87 3.34
C ASP A 386 -22.47 -7.35 3.64
N TRP A 387 -21.84 -6.84 4.70
CA TRP A 387 -20.44 -7.10 5.03
C TRP A 387 -20.26 -7.76 6.39
N TYR A 388 -19.13 -8.43 6.54
CA TYR A 388 -18.53 -8.82 7.80
C TYR A 388 -17.32 -7.92 8.04
N ILE A 389 -17.32 -7.23 9.17
CA ILE A 389 -16.24 -6.32 9.57
C ILE A 389 -15.26 -7.14 10.38
N ALA A 390 -14.19 -7.57 9.72
CA ALA A 390 -13.14 -8.36 10.33
C ALA A 390 -12.23 -7.44 11.16
N LYS A 391 -11.89 -7.87 12.37
CA LYS A 391 -10.97 -7.19 13.29
C LYS A 391 -9.77 -8.05 13.59
N GLU A 392 -8.68 -7.42 14.01
CA GLU A 392 -7.48 -8.12 14.48
C GLU A 392 -7.86 -9.17 15.54
N GLY A 393 -7.45 -10.42 15.30
CA GLY A 393 -7.84 -11.58 16.11
C GLY A 393 -8.87 -12.51 15.47
N ASP A 394 -9.66 -12.04 14.50
CA ASP A 394 -10.58 -12.91 13.74
C ASP A 394 -9.81 -13.97 12.96
N THR A 395 -10.35 -15.18 12.93
CA THR A 395 -9.71 -16.36 12.33
C THR A 395 -10.06 -16.54 10.86
N ASP A 396 -9.23 -17.28 10.13
CA ASP A 396 -9.53 -17.71 8.76
C ASP A 396 -10.89 -18.44 8.65
N LEU A 397 -11.29 -19.19 9.69
CA LEU A 397 -12.57 -19.89 9.75
C LEU A 397 -13.75 -18.91 9.79
N GLU A 398 -13.69 -17.87 10.63
CA GLU A 398 -14.75 -16.87 10.75
C GLU A 398 -14.92 -16.07 9.46
N ILE A 399 -13.80 -15.62 8.88
CA ILE A 399 -13.78 -14.89 7.61
C ILE A 399 -14.36 -15.76 6.48
N ASN A 400 -13.92 -17.01 6.36
CA ASN A 400 -14.41 -17.93 5.34
C ASN A 400 -15.89 -18.31 5.53
N THR A 401 -16.35 -18.39 6.78
CA THR A 401 -17.77 -18.61 7.11
C THR A 401 -18.62 -17.43 6.67
N ALA A 402 -18.15 -16.19 6.89
CA ALA A 402 -18.84 -14.99 6.45
C ALA A 402 -18.94 -14.91 4.91
N LEU A 403 -17.85 -15.19 4.20
CA LEU A 403 -17.84 -15.27 2.73
C LEU A 403 -18.85 -16.30 2.21
N LYS A 404 -18.85 -17.50 2.81
CA LYS A 404 -19.79 -18.58 2.47
C LYS A 404 -21.25 -18.19 2.75
N ALA A 405 -21.50 -17.40 3.79
CA ALA A 405 -22.82 -16.84 4.10
C ALA A 405 -23.24 -15.69 3.17
N GLY A 406 -22.43 -15.36 2.15
CA GLY A 406 -22.71 -14.35 1.14
C GLY A 406 -22.23 -12.94 1.50
N LYS A 407 -21.54 -12.76 2.63
CA LYS A 407 -21.00 -11.46 3.03
C LYS A 407 -19.76 -11.10 2.22
N ASN A 408 -19.55 -9.81 2.02
CA ASN A 408 -18.24 -9.26 1.69
C ASN A 408 -17.44 -9.04 2.98
N ILE A 409 -16.12 -8.86 2.89
CA ILE A 409 -15.25 -8.70 4.07
C ILE A 409 -14.60 -7.32 4.05
N PHE A 410 -14.80 -6.56 5.12
CA PHE A 410 -14.10 -5.31 5.38
C PHE A 410 -13.11 -5.54 6.52
N PHE A 411 -11.81 -5.47 6.23
CA PHE A 411 -10.75 -5.66 7.22
C PHE A 411 -10.38 -4.31 7.84
N THR A 412 -10.50 -4.23 9.17
CA THR A 412 -9.96 -3.08 9.92
C THR A 412 -8.45 -3.23 10.12
N PRO A 413 -7.71 -2.14 10.39
CA PRO A 413 -6.26 -2.20 10.47
C PRO A 413 -5.78 -3.15 11.57
N GLY A 414 -4.81 -4.00 11.23
CA GLY A 414 -4.27 -5.01 12.14
C GLY A 414 -3.53 -6.13 11.42
N HIS A 415 -3.00 -7.07 12.21
CA HIS A 415 -2.38 -8.30 11.74
C HIS A 415 -3.34 -9.48 11.87
N TYR A 416 -3.54 -10.22 10.78
CA TYR A 416 -4.46 -11.35 10.72
C TYR A 416 -3.68 -12.64 10.48
N ALA A 417 -3.54 -13.44 11.53
CA ALA A 417 -2.87 -14.73 11.49
C ALA A 417 -3.79 -15.81 10.89
N LEU A 418 -3.38 -16.41 9.79
CA LEU A 418 -4.19 -17.34 9.00
C LEU A 418 -3.62 -18.76 9.06
N ASN A 419 -4.39 -19.72 9.60
CA ASN A 419 -4.02 -21.14 9.59
C ASN A 419 -4.36 -21.83 8.26
N ALA A 420 -5.20 -21.20 7.44
CA ALA A 420 -5.51 -21.58 6.06
C ALA A 420 -5.79 -20.31 5.24
N PRO A 421 -5.72 -20.37 3.89
CA PRO A 421 -6.06 -19.23 3.04
C PRO A 421 -7.50 -18.76 3.24
N ILE A 422 -7.72 -17.46 3.03
CA ILE A 422 -9.04 -16.91 2.79
C ILE A 422 -9.51 -17.39 1.41
N GLN A 423 -10.69 -17.99 1.38
CA GLN A 423 -11.27 -18.74 0.27
C GLN A 423 -12.39 -17.92 -0.39
N VAL A 424 -12.08 -17.23 -1.49
CA VAL A 424 -13.03 -16.37 -2.21
C VAL A 424 -13.66 -17.16 -3.35
N ASN A 425 -14.84 -17.74 -3.12
CA ASN A 425 -15.44 -18.73 -4.02
C ASN A 425 -16.82 -18.35 -4.58
N ARG A 426 -17.22 -17.08 -4.45
CA ARG A 426 -18.51 -16.54 -4.91
C ARG A 426 -18.27 -15.41 -5.92
N LYS A 427 -19.15 -15.31 -6.94
CA LYS A 427 -19.21 -14.14 -7.82
C LYS A 427 -19.42 -12.87 -7.01
N ASP A 428 -18.79 -11.78 -7.43
CA ASP A 428 -18.94 -10.45 -6.83
C ASP A 428 -18.58 -10.40 -5.34
N ALA A 429 -17.77 -11.35 -4.85
CA ALA A 429 -17.23 -11.31 -3.50
C ALA A 429 -16.16 -10.22 -3.40
N ILE A 430 -16.20 -9.44 -2.33
CA ILE A 430 -15.27 -8.34 -2.11
C ILE A 430 -14.48 -8.55 -0.81
N LEU A 431 -13.16 -8.44 -0.90
CA LEU A 431 -12.25 -8.25 0.22
C LEU A 431 -11.71 -6.82 0.16
N LEU A 432 -12.00 -6.01 1.17
CA LEU A 432 -11.58 -4.61 1.25
C LEU A 432 -10.84 -4.35 2.56
N GLY A 433 -9.56 -3.97 2.49
CA GLY A 433 -8.82 -3.44 3.64
C GLY A 433 -9.01 -1.93 3.80
N ALA A 434 -8.91 -1.44 5.04
CA ALA A 434 -8.95 -0.02 5.40
C ALA A 434 -7.71 0.79 4.92
N GLY A 435 -7.32 0.65 3.66
CA GLY A 435 -6.16 1.26 3.03
C GLY A 435 -4.95 0.34 2.92
N ILE A 436 -4.10 0.57 1.91
CA ILE A 436 -2.93 -0.29 1.63
C ILE A 436 -2.01 -0.40 2.85
N ALA A 437 -1.58 -1.63 3.14
CA ALA A 437 -0.66 -1.98 4.24
C ALA A 437 -1.14 -1.68 5.67
N SER A 438 -2.28 -1.01 5.87
CA SER A 438 -2.91 -0.92 7.20
C SER A 438 -3.48 -2.28 7.64
N VAL A 439 -3.75 -3.18 6.71
CA VAL A 439 -4.18 -4.55 6.95
C VAL A 439 -3.09 -5.49 6.50
N THR A 440 -2.64 -6.38 7.38
CA THR A 440 -1.60 -7.37 7.08
C THR A 440 -2.14 -8.78 7.28
N LEU A 441 -2.12 -9.61 6.22
CA LEU A 441 -2.51 -11.01 6.26
C LEU A 441 -1.26 -11.89 6.34
N GLU A 442 -1.21 -12.81 7.30
CA GLU A 442 0.02 -13.54 7.65
C GLU A 442 -0.25 -15.04 7.78
N PRO A 443 0.37 -15.90 6.97
CA PRO A 443 0.24 -17.33 7.13
C PRO A 443 0.99 -17.78 8.40
N THR A 444 0.31 -18.53 9.26
CA THR A 444 0.96 -19.20 10.39
C THR A 444 1.80 -20.39 9.91
N GLU A 445 2.53 -21.04 10.81
CA GLU A 445 3.30 -22.26 10.48
C GLU A 445 2.42 -23.42 10.00
N LYS A 446 1.11 -23.37 10.24
CA LYS A 446 0.15 -24.39 9.79
C LYS A 446 -0.32 -24.18 8.35
N ASN A 447 -0.11 -22.99 7.80
CA ASN A 447 -0.56 -22.62 6.47
C ASN A 447 0.61 -22.64 5.49
N THR A 448 0.66 -23.67 4.65
CA THR A 448 1.67 -23.81 3.59
C THR A 448 1.18 -23.33 2.23
N TRP A 449 -0.07 -22.87 2.12
CA TRP A 449 -0.71 -22.52 0.85
C TRP A 449 -0.58 -21.05 0.50
N GLY A 450 -0.89 -20.16 1.44
CA GLY A 450 -0.89 -18.70 1.21
C GLY A 450 -1.98 -17.93 1.95
N CYS A 451 -2.12 -16.64 1.64
CA CYS A 451 -3.08 -15.77 2.30
C CYS A 451 -4.45 -15.77 1.62
N ILE A 452 -4.50 -15.57 0.30
CA ILE A 452 -5.76 -15.45 -0.45
C ILE A 452 -5.77 -16.38 -1.65
N TYR A 453 -6.83 -17.19 -1.73
CA TYR A 453 -7.16 -18.04 -2.87
C TYR A 453 -8.54 -17.67 -3.38
N ALA A 454 -8.62 -17.17 -4.61
CA ALA A 454 -9.87 -16.87 -5.30
C ALA A 454 -10.15 -17.90 -6.39
N ASP A 455 -11.39 -18.43 -6.43
CA ASP A 455 -11.85 -19.31 -7.51
C ASP A 455 -12.05 -18.51 -8.81
N ASP A 456 -12.07 -19.20 -9.95
CA ASP A 456 -12.29 -18.63 -11.30
C ASP A 456 -13.75 -18.13 -11.47
N LYS A 457 -14.04 -16.93 -10.94
CA LYS A 457 -15.40 -16.34 -10.85
C LYS A 457 -15.40 -14.85 -11.22
N ASP A 458 -16.51 -14.46 -11.85
CA ASP A 458 -16.78 -13.05 -12.22
C ASP A 458 -16.75 -12.10 -11.01
N GLY A 459 -16.30 -10.87 -11.26
CA GLY A 459 -16.57 -9.72 -10.40
C GLY A 459 -15.90 -9.71 -9.04
N ILE A 460 -15.02 -10.67 -8.72
CA ILE A 460 -14.28 -10.66 -7.46
C ILE A 460 -13.45 -9.36 -7.36
N ILE A 461 -13.48 -8.72 -6.19
CA ILE A 461 -12.65 -7.56 -5.89
C ILE A 461 -11.78 -7.84 -4.67
N ILE A 462 -10.47 -7.64 -4.78
CA ILE A 462 -9.53 -7.72 -3.66
C ILE A 462 -8.76 -6.40 -3.61
N ALA A 463 -8.86 -5.68 -2.50
CA ALA A 463 -8.41 -4.28 -2.43
C ALA A 463 -7.73 -3.92 -1.11
N GLY A 464 -6.56 -3.27 -1.18
CA GLY A 464 -5.95 -2.59 -0.03
C GLY A 464 -5.37 -3.52 1.03
N LEU A 465 -4.69 -4.60 0.62
CA LEU A 465 -4.17 -5.63 1.52
C LEU A 465 -2.66 -5.81 1.34
N LEU A 466 -1.96 -5.98 2.45
CA LEU A 466 -0.58 -6.46 2.47
C LEU A 466 -0.57 -7.92 2.90
N MET A 467 0.04 -8.78 2.09
CA MET A 467 0.35 -10.15 2.46
C MET A 467 1.81 -10.18 2.89
N ASP A 468 2.05 -10.60 4.13
CA ASP A 468 3.38 -10.75 4.69
C ASP A 468 3.66 -12.22 4.95
N SER A 469 4.83 -12.69 4.57
CA SER A 469 5.16 -14.11 4.71
C SER A 469 6.34 -14.31 5.65
N PHE A 470 6.00 -14.70 6.88
CA PHE A 470 6.95 -15.17 7.89
C PHE A 470 7.16 -16.70 7.84
N ASN A 471 6.39 -17.40 7.02
CA ASN A 471 6.46 -18.84 6.83
C ASN A 471 6.47 -19.20 5.35
N SER A 472 7.04 -20.37 5.04
CA SER A 472 7.07 -20.90 3.69
C SER A 472 5.66 -21.20 3.19
N THR A 473 5.34 -20.71 2.00
CA THR A 473 4.06 -20.91 1.33
C THR A 473 4.26 -21.12 -0.15
N THR A 474 3.32 -21.76 -0.85
CA THR A 474 3.38 -21.82 -2.31
C THR A 474 3.15 -20.44 -2.94
N TYR A 475 2.10 -19.75 -2.48
CA TYR A 475 1.70 -18.43 -2.96
C TYR A 475 1.45 -17.48 -1.80
N GLN A 476 1.48 -16.16 -2.03
CA GLN A 476 0.78 -15.23 -1.14
C GLN A 476 -0.65 -14.98 -1.63
N VAL A 477 -0.82 -14.83 -2.95
CA VAL A 477 -2.12 -14.68 -3.63
C VAL A 477 -2.21 -15.58 -4.85
N ARG A 478 -3.36 -16.24 -5.02
CA ARG A 478 -3.70 -17.01 -6.22
C ARG A 478 -5.10 -16.68 -6.71
N ILE A 479 -5.23 -16.33 -7.98
CA ILE A 479 -6.51 -16.01 -8.64
C ILE A 479 -6.78 -17.03 -9.75
N GLY A 480 -7.82 -17.83 -9.59
CA GLY A 480 -8.16 -18.93 -10.49
C GLY A 480 -7.27 -20.16 -10.27
N ASP A 481 -7.84 -21.34 -10.49
CA ASP A 481 -7.15 -22.63 -10.51
C ASP A 481 -6.22 -22.78 -11.72
N GLU A 482 -5.23 -23.65 -11.62
CA GLU A 482 -4.41 -23.99 -12.79
C GLU A 482 -5.32 -24.53 -13.90
N GLY A 483 -5.17 -24.01 -15.12
CA GLY A 483 -6.06 -24.35 -16.23
C GLY A 483 -7.40 -23.62 -16.23
N ALA A 484 -7.57 -22.60 -15.36
CA ALA A 484 -8.64 -21.62 -15.49
C ALA A 484 -8.75 -21.11 -16.93
N ASN A 485 -9.97 -21.09 -17.45
CA ASN A 485 -10.23 -20.75 -18.84
C ASN A 485 -11.60 -20.08 -19.04
N ALA A 486 -12.29 -19.71 -17.96
CA ALA A 486 -13.51 -18.92 -18.06
C ALA A 486 -13.21 -17.53 -18.64
N ASP A 487 -14.17 -16.99 -19.40
CA ASP A 487 -14.12 -15.61 -19.87
C ASP A 487 -14.84 -14.70 -18.88
N HIS A 488 -14.13 -13.72 -18.35
CA HIS A 488 -14.63 -12.74 -17.39
C HIS A 488 -14.76 -11.33 -17.99
N ALA A 489 -14.68 -11.16 -19.31
CA ALA A 489 -14.66 -9.84 -19.96
C ALA A 489 -15.88 -8.94 -19.65
N ALA A 490 -17.04 -9.54 -19.33
CA ALA A 490 -18.25 -8.80 -18.98
C ALA A 490 -18.23 -8.25 -17.54
N ASN A 491 -17.60 -8.97 -16.61
CA ASN A 491 -17.44 -8.56 -15.22
C ASN A 491 -16.10 -9.08 -14.67
N PRO A 492 -15.00 -8.40 -15.00
CA PRO A 492 -13.66 -8.84 -14.64
C PRO A 492 -13.41 -8.93 -13.13
N VAL A 493 -12.37 -9.68 -12.75
CA VAL A 493 -11.79 -9.61 -11.41
C VAL A 493 -10.95 -8.34 -11.29
N LEU A 494 -11.09 -7.60 -10.19
CA LEU A 494 -10.24 -6.46 -9.83
C LEU A 494 -9.31 -6.84 -8.66
N LEU A 495 -8.02 -6.62 -8.85
CA LEU A 495 -7.03 -6.59 -7.77
C LEU A 495 -6.44 -5.19 -7.69
N THR A 496 -6.50 -4.53 -6.54
CA THR A 496 -6.01 -3.15 -6.44
C THR A 496 -5.36 -2.82 -5.10
N ASP A 497 -4.29 -2.02 -5.10
CA ASP A 497 -3.53 -1.70 -3.89
C ASP A 497 -3.08 -2.98 -3.15
N ILE A 498 -2.40 -3.87 -3.88
CA ILE A 498 -1.93 -5.15 -3.34
C ILE A 498 -0.43 -5.11 -3.09
N THR A 499 -0.05 -5.45 -1.87
CA THR A 499 1.36 -5.56 -1.48
C THR A 499 1.70 -6.97 -1.06
N CYS A 500 2.74 -7.55 -1.63
CA CYS A 500 3.29 -8.84 -1.23
C CYS A 500 4.70 -8.61 -0.71
N ARG A 501 4.93 -8.93 0.57
CA ARG A 501 6.24 -8.82 1.21
C ARG A 501 6.81 -10.18 1.54
N VAL A 502 8.08 -10.39 1.20
CA VAL A 502 8.84 -11.59 1.54
C VAL A 502 10.12 -11.22 2.28
N GLY A 503 10.19 -11.52 3.58
CA GLY A 503 11.38 -11.25 4.40
C GLY A 503 11.36 -9.87 5.08
N GLY A 504 12.55 -9.35 5.38
CA GLY A 504 12.75 -8.05 6.04
C GLY A 504 12.99 -8.19 7.53
N VAL A 505 11.98 -8.56 8.31
CA VAL A 505 12.09 -8.64 9.79
C VAL A 505 12.29 -10.05 10.34
N GLN A 506 12.05 -11.05 9.51
CA GLN A 506 11.93 -12.44 9.94
C GLN A 506 13.31 -13.12 10.04
N SER A 507 13.51 -13.98 11.05
CA SER A 507 14.79 -14.66 11.31
C SER A 507 14.85 -16.11 10.82
N LYS A 508 13.71 -16.71 10.52
CA LYS A 508 13.57 -18.09 10.03
C LYS A 508 14.05 -18.17 8.57
N LYS A 509 14.29 -19.37 8.05
CA LYS A 509 14.42 -19.56 6.60
C LYS A 509 13.04 -19.82 6.03
N ILE A 510 12.63 -19.01 5.06
CA ILE A 510 11.37 -19.16 4.37
C ILE A 510 11.61 -19.40 2.89
N GLN A 511 10.66 -20.08 2.27
CA GLN A 511 10.64 -20.29 0.83
C GLN A 511 9.23 -20.05 0.32
N ILE A 512 9.14 -19.15 -0.65
CA ILE A 512 7.92 -18.85 -1.38
C ILE A 512 8.15 -19.18 -2.85
N HIS A 513 7.25 -19.90 -3.50
CA HIS A 513 7.41 -20.13 -4.93
C HIS A 513 7.14 -18.84 -5.69
N THR A 514 5.94 -18.28 -5.53
CA THR A 514 5.58 -17.00 -6.15
C THR A 514 4.78 -16.11 -5.21
N SER A 515 5.00 -14.79 -5.23
CA SER A 515 4.16 -13.89 -4.44
C SER A 515 2.72 -13.87 -4.96
N MET A 516 2.53 -13.79 -6.28
CA MET A 516 1.21 -13.73 -6.89
C MET A 516 1.13 -14.57 -8.16
N GLN A 517 0.10 -15.41 -8.27
CA GLN A 517 -0.25 -16.09 -9.52
C GLN A 517 -1.66 -15.73 -9.98
N ILE A 518 -1.76 -15.30 -11.24
CA ILE A 518 -3.01 -14.96 -11.92
C ILE A 518 -3.25 -15.97 -13.03
N ASN A 519 -4.22 -16.86 -12.82
CA ASN A 519 -4.64 -17.86 -13.79
C ASN A 519 -5.96 -17.49 -14.49
N SER A 520 -6.87 -16.80 -13.81
CA SER A 520 -8.12 -16.34 -14.42
C SER A 520 -7.86 -15.38 -15.58
N ASN A 521 -8.71 -15.46 -16.61
CA ASN A 521 -8.68 -14.52 -17.73
C ASN A 521 -9.26 -13.15 -17.33
N ASN A 522 -8.94 -12.12 -18.11
CA ASN A 522 -9.48 -10.76 -18.03
C ASN A 522 -9.24 -10.04 -16.71
N VAL A 523 -8.39 -10.55 -15.81
CA VAL A 523 -8.09 -9.88 -14.54
C VAL A 523 -7.52 -8.48 -14.79
N VAL A 524 -8.03 -7.50 -14.03
CA VAL A 524 -7.50 -6.14 -14.00
C VAL A 524 -6.74 -5.93 -12.70
N GLY A 525 -5.43 -5.75 -12.80
CA GLY A 525 -4.57 -5.32 -11.71
C GLY A 525 -4.40 -3.81 -11.73
N ASP A 526 -4.51 -3.15 -10.58
CA ASP A 526 -4.30 -1.71 -10.45
C ASP A 526 -3.53 -1.37 -9.18
N HIS A 527 -2.22 -1.13 -9.36
CA HIS A 527 -1.22 -0.85 -8.32
C HIS A 527 -0.86 -2.06 -7.47
N PHE A 528 0.28 -2.68 -7.81
CA PHE A 528 0.89 -3.77 -7.05
C PHE A 528 2.30 -3.41 -6.61
N TRP A 529 2.69 -3.84 -5.41
CA TRP A 529 4.09 -3.96 -5.03
C TRP A 529 4.41 -5.38 -4.57
N LEU A 530 5.19 -6.09 -5.36
CA LEU A 530 5.65 -7.44 -5.08
C LEU A 530 7.13 -7.32 -4.72
N TRP A 531 7.47 -7.49 -3.45
CA TRP A 531 8.77 -7.13 -2.91
C TRP A 531 9.38 -8.27 -2.10
N ARG A 532 10.43 -8.87 -2.64
CA ARG A 532 11.37 -9.67 -1.85
C ARG A 532 12.34 -8.73 -1.16
N ALA A 533 12.37 -8.74 0.16
CA ALA A 533 13.03 -7.71 0.93
C ALA A 533 14.51 -7.55 0.60
N ASP A 534 14.98 -6.38 0.20
CA ASP A 534 16.41 -6.09 -0.02
C ASP A 534 17.13 -5.56 1.24
N HIS A 535 16.37 -5.15 2.25
CA HIS A 535 16.85 -4.68 3.54
C HIS A 535 15.89 -5.09 4.67
N GLY A 536 16.32 -4.87 5.92
CA GLY A 536 15.54 -5.24 7.09
C GLY A 536 16.37 -5.37 8.37
N SER A 537 15.79 -6.00 9.39
CA SER A 537 16.44 -6.16 10.71
C SER A 537 17.53 -7.25 10.71
N GLN A 538 17.52 -8.13 9.72
CA GLN A 538 18.47 -9.23 9.58
C GLN A 538 19.62 -8.91 8.61
N PRO A 539 20.79 -9.58 8.73
CA PRO A 539 21.90 -9.41 7.81
C PRO A 539 21.52 -9.64 6.34
N GLY A 540 22.12 -8.85 5.45
CA GLY A 540 21.97 -8.97 3.99
C GLY A 540 22.96 -9.94 3.34
N GLY A 541 23.20 -9.76 2.04
CA GLY A 541 24.13 -10.58 1.25
C GLY A 541 23.74 -12.07 1.21
N ASP A 542 24.73 -12.95 1.17
CA ASP A 542 24.53 -14.42 1.08
C ASP A 542 23.56 -15.00 2.12
N ALA A 543 23.54 -14.43 3.33
CA ALA A 543 22.64 -14.86 4.38
C ALA A 543 21.17 -14.66 3.95
N ARG A 544 20.86 -13.53 3.32
CA ARG A 544 19.52 -13.23 2.82
C ARG A 544 19.16 -14.08 1.61
N TRP A 545 20.10 -14.33 0.70
CA TRP A 545 19.88 -15.18 -0.47
C TRP A 545 19.35 -16.57 -0.11
N VAL A 546 19.80 -17.11 1.03
CA VAL A 546 19.34 -18.40 1.56
C VAL A 546 18.11 -18.27 2.45
N ARG A 547 17.97 -17.15 3.18
CA ARG A 547 16.93 -16.96 4.20
C ARG A 547 15.57 -16.57 3.61
N ASP A 548 15.53 -15.59 2.72
CA ASP A 548 14.31 -14.97 2.23
C ASP A 548 14.03 -15.46 0.80
N ARG A 549 13.86 -16.77 0.59
CA ARG A 549 13.76 -17.30 -0.78
C ARG A 549 12.41 -16.99 -1.42
N SER A 550 12.45 -16.43 -2.63
CA SER A 550 11.27 -16.31 -3.47
C SER A 550 11.65 -16.32 -4.95
N LYS A 551 11.07 -17.24 -5.73
CA LYS A 551 11.45 -17.42 -7.14
C LYS A 551 10.91 -16.28 -8.01
N ASN A 552 9.60 -16.04 -7.98
CA ASN A 552 8.94 -15.08 -8.84
C ASN A 552 8.04 -14.12 -8.06
N GLY A 553 7.96 -12.86 -8.50
CA GLY A 553 6.97 -11.93 -7.98
C GLY A 553 5.58 -12.24 -8.53
N LEU A 554 5.48 -12.25 -9.86
CA LEU A 554 4.23 -12.46 -10.56
C LEU A 554 4.36 -13.55 -11.63
N ILE A 555 3.42 -14.49 -11.63
CA ILE A 555 3.19 -15.42 -12.73
C ILE A 555 1.79 -15.15 -13.29
N VAL A 556 1.68 -14.90 -14.60
CA VAL A 556 0.40 -14.70 -15.30
C VAL A 556 0.21 -15.80 -16.33
N THR A 557 -0.77 -16.68 -16.13
CA THR A 557 -1.16 -17.71 -17.11
C THR A 557 -2.47 -17.39 -17.81
N GLY A 558 -3.32 -16.55 -17.22
CA GLY A 558 -4.58 -16.11 -17.80
C GLY A 558 -4.41 -15.17 -19.00
N ASP A 559 -5.32 -15.29 -19.95
CA ASP A 559 -5.44 -14.45 -21.13
C ASP A 559 -6.10 -13.09 -20.82
N ASP A 560 -5.82 -12.08 -21.64
CA ASP A 560 -6.46 -10.76 -21.60
C ASP A 560 -6.30 -10.02 -20.24
N VAL A 561 -5.32 -10.41 -19.43
CA VAL A 561 -4.97 -9.75 -18.17
C VAL A 561 -4.40 -8.36 -18.45
N THR A 562 -4.89 -7.35 -17.74
CA THR A 562 -4.40 -5.96 -17.83
C THR A 562 -3.90 -5.49 -16.47
N ILE A 563 -2.65 -5.06 -16.39
CA ILE A 563 -2.05 -4.58 -15.14
C ILE A 563 -1.60 -3.13 -15.29
N TYR A 564 -2.06 -2.27 -14.40
CA TYR A 564 -1.63 -0.89 -14.23
C TYR A 564 -0.72 -0.79 -13.00
N ALA A 565 0.38 -0.04 -13.12
CA ALA A 565 1.31 0.23 -12.02
C ALA A 565 1.87 -1.03 -11.34
N LEU A 566 2.64 -1.82 -12.08
CA LEU A 566 3.31 -3.02 -11.55
C LEU A 566 4.71 -2.69 -11.02
N PHE A 567 4.94 -2.94 -9.74
CA PHE A 567 6.27 -2.91 -9.12
C PHE A 567 6.63 -4.33 -8.67
N ALA A 568 7.71 -4.91 -9.19
CA ALA A 568 8.16 -6.25 -8.81
C ALA A 568 9.69 -6.30 -8.64
N GLU A 569 10.17 -6.62 -7.44
CA GLU A 569 11.55 -6.37 -7.07
C GLU A 569 12.22 -7.55 -6.35
N HIS A 570 13.49 -7.75 -6.70
CA HIS A 570 14.49 -8.56 -6.00
C HIS A 570 14.26 -10.07 -5.92
N TYR A 571 13.32 -10.63 -6.68
CA TYR A 571 13.10 -12.08 -6.74
C TYR A 571 14.30 -12.83 -7.35
N GLN A 572 14.43 -14.12 -7.03
CA GLN A 572 15.63 -14.90 -7.37
C GLN A 572 15.63 -15.39 -8.83
N GLU A 573 14.47 -15.46 -9.46
CA GLU A 573 14.29 -15.80 -10.88
C GLU A 573 13.62 -14.64 -11.63
N TYR A 574 12.81 -14.91 -12.66
CA TYR A 574 12.07 -13.88 -13.37
C TYR A 574 11.11 -13.17 -12.42
N GLU A 575 11.28 -11.87 -12.20
CA GLU A 575 10.41 -11.11 -11.30
C GLU A 575 8.96 -11.10 -11.80
N VAL A 576 8.77 -11.07 -13.12
CA VAL A 576 7.48 -11.29 -13.80
C VAL A 576 7.65 -12.32 -14.91
N LEU A 577 6.85 -13.39 -14.86
CA LEU A 577 6.71 -14.39 -15.91
C LEU A 577 5.29 -14.34 -16.51
N TRP A 578 5.21 -14.09 -17.81
CA TRP A 578 3.95 -13.95 -18.55
C TRP A 578 3.78 -15.05 -19.59
N LEU A 579 2.72 -15.84 -19.43
CA LEU A 579 2.39 -17.02 -20.23
C LEU A 579 1.07 -16.87 -21.00
N GLY A 580 0.15 -16.02 -20.52
CA GLY A 580 -1.14 -15.78 -21.16
C GLY A 580 -1.08 -14.87 -22.38
N GLU A 581 -2.06 -15.01 -23.28
CA GLU A 581 -2.18 -14.23 -24.52
C GLU A 581 -2.85 -12.87 -24.29
N ARG A 582 -2.57 -11.92 -25.19
CA ARG A 582 -3.19 -10.57 -25.24
C ARG A 582 -3.02 -9.76 -23.95
N GLY A 583 -1.98 -10.09 -23.18
CA GLY A 583 -1.64 -9.41 -21.94
C GLY A 583 -1.28 -7.95 -22.15
N ARG A 584 -1.62 -7.11 -21.16
CA ARG A 584 -1.29 -5.68 -21.17
C ARG A 584 -0.65 -5.23 -19.86
N THR A 585 0.44 -4.46 -19.93
CA THR A 585 1.01 -3.79 -18.75
C THR A 585 1.27 -2.32 -19.04
N TYR A 586 0.68 -1.45 -18.23
CA TYR A 586 0.93 -0.01 -18.27
C TYR A 586 1.71 0.36 -17.03
N PHE A 587 2.95 0.77 -17.24
CA PHE A 587 3.97 0.97 -16.22
C PHE A 587 4.45 -0.32 -15.54
N PHE A 588 5.77 -0.49 -15.56
CA PHE A 588 6.49 -1.49 -14.79
C PHE A 588 7.74 -0.87 -14.17
N GLN A 589 8.03 -1.24 -12.93
CA GLN A 589 9.28 -0.92 -12.25
C GLN A 589 9.86 -2.19 -11.62
N ASN A 590 11.19 -2.32 -11.69
CA ASN A 590 11.94 -3.43 -11.14
C ASN A 590 13.34 -3.01 -10.70
N GLU A 591 13.83 -3.70 -9.66
CA GLU A 591 15.23 -3.86 -9.35
C GLU A 591 15.55 -5.36 -9.20
N PRO A 592 16.69 -5.86 -9.74
CA PRO A 592 17.12 -7.23 -9.57
C PRO A 592 17.53 -7.52 -8.12
N PRO A 593 17.69 -8.80 -7.71
CA PRO A 593 18.21 -9.13 -6.39
C PRO A 593 19.63 -8.58 -6.20
N TYR A 594 19.87 -7.97 -5.04
CA TYR A 594 21.18 -7.38 -4.72
C TYR A 594 22.19 -8.43 -4.26
N ASP A 595 21.67 -9.57 -3.83
CA ASP A 595 22.30 -10.55 -2.97
C ASP A 595 22.57 -11.88 -3.67
N ALA A 596 22.52 -11.92 -5.01
CA ALA A 596 23.01 -13.06 -5.78
C ALA A 596 24.50 -13.30 -5.45
N PRO A 597 24.88 -14.50 -4.98
CA PRO A 597 26.21 -14.72 -4.39
C PRO A 597 27.32 -14.75 -5.45
N ASN A 598 27.02 -15.29 -6.63
CA ASN A 598 27.91 -15.35 -7.78
C ASN A 598 27.10 -15.57 -9.07
N GLN A 599 27.73 -15.31 -10.22
CA GLN A 599 27.05 -15.44 -11.51
C GLN A 599 26.51 -16.85 -11.77
N ALA A 600 27.28 -17.90 -11.46
CA ALA A 600 26.90 -19.29 -11.75
C ALA A 600 25.59 -19.69 -11.06
N SER A 601 25.36 -19.20 -9.84
CA SER A 601 24.13 -19.45 -9.07
C SER A 601 22.92 -18.66 -9.57
N TRP A 602 23.14 -17.62 -10.37
CA TRP A 602 22.09 -16.76 -10.90
C TRP A 602 22.22 -16.70 -12.42
N THR A 603 21.80 -17.79 -13.05
CA THR A 603 21.70 -17.95 -14.51
C THR A 603 20.33 -18.53 -14.87
N SER A 604 19.84 -18.21 -16.06
CA SER A 604 18.57 -18.67 -16.60
C SER A 604 18.76 -19.50 -17.88
N GLN A 605 17.65 -20.04 -18.42
CA GLN A 605 17.63 -20.78 -19.69
C GLN A 605 18.64 -21.95 -19.73
N GLY A 606 18.74 -22.70 -18.62
CA GLY A 606 19.66 -23.84 -18.49
C GLY A 606 21.13 -23.43 -18.40
N GLY A 607 21.41 -22.28 -17.78
CA GLY A 607 22.78 -21.77 -17.59
C GLY A 607 23.37 -21.03 -18.80
N ARG A 608 22.56 -20.73 -19.83
CA ARG A 608 23.01 -20.08 -21.07
C ARG A 608 22.95 -18.55 -21.01
N VAL A 609 22.26 -17.99 -20.03
CA VAL A 609 22.00 -16.56 -19.89
C VAL A 609 22.32 -16.13 -18.46
N ASP A 610 23.13 -15.08 -18.33
CA ASP A 610 23.50 -14.49 -17.04
C ASP A 610 22.30 -13.76 -16.43
N GLY A 611 21.89 -14.16 -15.23
CA GLY A 611 20.72 -13.63 -14.52
C GLY A 611 19.38 -13.98 -15.17
N TYR A 612 18.32 -13.45 -14.57
CA TYR A 612 16.94 -13.57 -15.04
C TYR A 612 16.43 -12.19 -15.46
N ALA A 613 15.66 -12.12 -16.55
CA ALA A 613 15.03 -10.89 -17.00
C ALA A 613 13.97 -10.40 -16.01
N ALA A 614 13.81 -9.08 -15.87
CA ALA A 614 12.80 -8.47 -15.00
C ALA A 614 11.37 -8.84 -15.42
N PHE A 615 11.17 -8.96 -16.73
CA PHE A 615 9.90 -9.28 -17.34
C PHE A 615 10.14 -10.25 -18.49
N LYS A 616 9.65 -11.47 -18.33
CA LYS A 616 9.75 -12.55 -19.32
C LYS A 616 8.38 -12.84 -19.90
N VAL A 617 8.19 -12.51 -21.18
CA VAL A 617 7.07 -13.05 -21.96
C VAL A 617 7.53 -14.36 -22.60
N ALA A 618 6.77 -15.43 -22.37
CA ALA A 618 7.10 -16.75 -22.87
C ALA A 618 7.07 -16.81 -24.41
N ASN A 619 7.89 -17.69 -24.99
CA ASN A 619 8.05 -17.77 -26.43
C ASN A 619 6.79 -18.28 -27.16
N SER A 620 5.91 -18.97 -26.43
CA SER A 620 4.60 -19.41 -26.90
C SER A 620 3.67 -18.23 -27.22
N VAL A 621 3.75 -17.14 -26.46
CA VAL A 621 2.83 -15.99 -26.56
C VAL A 621 2.92 -15.33 -27.93
N LYS A 622 1.77 -15.10 -28.56
CA LYS A 622 1.67 -14.48 -29.88
C LYS A 622 1.32 -13.02 -29.83
N GLU A 623 0.56 -12.57 -28.84
CA GLU A 623 0.13 -11.19 -28.70
C GLU A 623 0.33 -10.67 -27.27
N HIS A 624 1.01 -9.52 -27.11
CA HIS A 624 1.25 -8.88 -25.82
C HIS A 624 1.60 -7.40 -26.02
N HIS A 625 1.18 -6.52 -25.12
CA HIS A 625 1.51 -5.11 -25.19
C HIS A 625 1.86 -4.50 -23.83
N SER A 626 3.08 -4.00 -23.66
CA SER A 626 3.45 -3.25 -22.47
C SER A 626 4.12 -1.91 -22.81
N ILE A 627 3.94 -0.91 -21.95
CA ILE A 627 4.50 0.44 -22.13
C ILE A 627 4.94 1.05 -20.80
N GLY A 628 6.11 1.70 -20.83
CA GLY A 628 6.71 2.36 -19.66
C GLY A 628 7.38 1.35 -18.74
N MET A 629 8.44 0.71 -19.22
CA MET A 629 9.07 -0.45 -18.57
C MET A 629 10.44 -0.06 -17.97
N GLY A 630 10.58 -0.07 -16.66
CA GLY A 630 11.84 0.25 -15.95
C GLY A 630 12.48 -0.98 -15.29
N SER A 631 13.79 -1.16 -15.43
CA SER A 631 14.59 -2.11 -14.63
C SER A 631 15.94 -1.50 -14.26
N TYR A 632 16.25 -1.40 -12.97
CA TYR A 632 17.37 -0.61 -12.47
C TYR A 632 18.37 -1.47 -11.71
N ALA A 633 19.64 -1.43 -12.09
CA ALA A 633 20.69 -2.24 -11.48
C ALA A 633 21.15 -1.65 -10.14
N VAL A 634 20.98 -2.43 -9.09
CA VAL A 634 21.61 -2.26 -7.76
C VAL A 634 22.37 -3.55 -7.43
N ILE A 635 23.09 -4.10 -8.42
CA ILE A 635 23.67 -5.43 -8.36
C ILE A 635 24.97 -5.35 -7.56
N THR A 636 24.85 -5.57 -6.26
CA THR A 636 25.95 -5.55 -5.28
C THR A 636 26.38 -6.96 -4.87
N GLY A 637 26.21 -7.95 -5.77
CA GLY A 637 26.43 -9.37 -5.47
C GLY A 637 27.73 -9.64 -4.72
N THR A 638 27.75 -10.68 -3.89
CA THR A 638 28.78 -10.86 -2.85
C THR A 638 30.20 -10.96 -3.42
N ASP A 639 30.38 -11.58 -4.59
CA ASP A 639 31.67 -11.64 -5.29
C ASP A 639 31.98 -10.39 -6.15
N GLY A 640 31.03 -9.47 -6.30
CA GLY A 640 31.16 -8.25 -7.09
C GLY A 640 31.16 -8.44 -8.61
N HIS A 641 30.92 -9.66 -9.11
CA HIS A 641 31.07 -10.02 -10.52
C HIS A 641 29.77 -10.45 -11.22
N VAL A 642 28.64 -10.28 -10.54
CA VAL A 642 27.31 -10.62 -11.07
C VAL A 642 26.80 -9.57 -12.07
N ASN A 643 26.25 -10.03 -13.20
CA ASN A 643 25.55 -9.21 -14.19
C ASN A 643 24.19 -9.83 -14.57
N LYS A 644 23.32 -9.00 -15.14
CA LYS A 644 22.03 -9.39 -15.73
C LYS A 644 22.10 -9.19 -17.23
N LYS A 645 21.86 -10.24 -18.02
CA LYS A 645 22.07 -10.19 -19.48
C LYS A 645 21.11 -9.22 -20.17
N ASN A 646 19.84 -9.28 -19.78
CA ASN A 646 18.74 -8.51 -20.35
C ASN A 646 17.87 -7.95 -19.23
N GLY A 647 17.44 -6.70 -19.38
CA GLY A 647 16.36 -6.14 -18.55
C GLY A 647 15.04 -6.86 -18.85
N PHE A 648 14.71 -7.03 -20.13
CA PHE A 648 13.46 -7.63 -20.59
C PHE A 648 13.70 -8.75 -21.60
N GLU A 649 12.83 -9.75 -21.60
CA GLU A 649 12.86 -10.82 -22.59
C GLU A 649 11.47 -11.18 -23.12
N VAL A 650 11.32 -11.18 -24.44
CA VAL A 650 10.03 -11.45 -25.11
C VAL A 650 10.24 -12.24 -26.41
N PRO A 651 9.25 -12.96 -26.95
CA PRO A 651 9.39 -13.57 -28.28
C PRO A 651 9.54 -12.53 -29.39
N ASN A 652 10.24 -12.94 -30.46
CA ASN A 652 10.21 -12.30 -31.77
C ASN A 652 8.86 -12.57 -32.47
N SER A 653 7.76 -12.07 -31.90
CA SER A 653 6.43 -12.09 -32.51
C SER A 653 6.04 -10.70 -33.01
N PRO A 654 5.46 -10.54 -34.22
CA PRO A 654 5.03 -9.24 -34.76
C PRO A 654 3.96 -8.51 -33.93
N LYS A 655 3.28 -9.22 -33.02
CA LYS A 655 2.25 -8.65 -32.14
C LYS A 655 2.65 -8.62 -30.67
N VAL A 656 3.90 -8.97 -30.35
CA VAL A 656 4.45 -8.78 -29.00
C VAL A 656 5.26 -7.49 -29.00
N LYS A 657 4.78 -6.51 -28.24
CA LYS A 657 5.31 -5.14 -28.24
C LYS A 657 5.60 -4.66 -26.83
N LEU A 658 6.81 -4.19 -26.61
CA LEU A 658 7.19 -3.42 -25.43
C LEU A 658 7.59 -2.00 -25.88
N GLU A 659 7.13 -0.98 -25.16
CA GLU A 659 7.37 0.42 -25.46
C GLU A 659 7.98 1.15 -24.26
N LYS A 660 8.76 2.21 -24.54
CA LYS A 660 9.32 3.11 -23.53
C LYS A 660 10.09 2.35 -22.44
N MET A 661 10.99 1.47 -22.86
CA MET A 661 11.85 0.72 -21.94
C MET A 661 13.03 1.57 -21.48
N CYS A 662 13.40 1.45 -20.21
CA CYS A 662 14.51 2.14 -19.56
C CYS A 662 15.27 1.18 -18.65
N THR A 663 16.59 1.16 -18.78
CA THR A 663 17.48 0.55 -17.78
C THR A 663 18.55 1.52 -17.36
N THR A 664 18.93 1.49 -16.09
CA THR A 664 20.03 2.30 -15.53
C THR A 664 20.69 1.54 -14.39
N ARG A 665 21.78 2.08 -13.83
CA ARG A 665 22.45 1.54 -12.65
C ARG A 665 22.46 2.59 -11.55
N PHE A 666 21.90 2.26 -10.40
CA PHE A 666 21.90 3.12 -9.21
C PHE A 666 23.07 2.81 -8.28
N ALA A 667 23.45 1.54 -8.13
CA ALA A 667 24.61 1.17 -7.32
C ALA A 667 25.20 -0.20 -7.73
N GLY A 668 26.35 -0.51 -7.15
CA GLY A 668 27.06 -1.78 -7.35
C GLY A 668 27.90 -1.82 -8.64
N PRO A 669 28.83 -2.79 -8.73
CA PRO A 669 29.66 -2.98 -9.92
C PRO A 669 28.92 -3.69 -11.07
N GLY A 670 27.89 -4.49 -10.76
CA GLY A 670 27.14 -5.27 -11.72
C GLY A 670 26.26 -4.42 -12.64
N ASN A 671 25.99 -4.93 -13.85
CA ASN A 671 25.27 -4.20 -14.90
C ASN A 671 24.11 -5.01 -15.47
N ILE A 672 23.13 -4.29 -16.01
CA ILE A 672 22.20 -4.84 -17.00
C ILE A 672 22.85 -4.62 -18.36
N GLN A 673 23.21 -5.70 -19.05
CA GLN A 673 24.03 -5.62 -20.26
C GLN A 673 23.25 -5.17 -21.50
N ASN A 674 21.94 -5.39 -21.52
CA ASN A 674 21.05 -5.02 -22.61
C ASN A 674 19.67 -4.65 -22.06
N VAL A 675 19.00 -3.70 -22.71
CA VAL A 675 17.63 -3.34 -22.36
C VAL A 675 16.69 -4.53 -22.59
N ILE A 676 16.73 -5.11 -23.78
CA ILE A 676 15.83 -6.20 -24.18
C ILE A 676 16.50 -7.13 -25.20
N ASN A 677 16.37 -8.46 -25.06
CA ASN A 677 16.77 -9.44 -26.08
C ASN A 677 18.13 -9.19 -26.77
N GLY A 678 19.16 -8.77 -26.02
CA GLY A 678 20.49 -8.48 -26.56
C GLY A 678 20.66 -7.14 -27.27
N ILE A 679 19.70 -6.22 -27.18
CA ILE A 679 19.75 -4.88 -27.76
C ILE A 679 19.57 -3.77 -26.70
N GLY A 680 19.96 -2.54 -27.06
CA GLY A 680 19.84 -1.35 -26.19
C GLY A 680 21.08 -1.04 -25.36
N GLY A 681 22.01 -2.00 -25.22
CA GLY A 681 23.34 -1.78 -24.61
C GLY A 681 23.36 -1.78 -23.09
N SER A 682 24.57 -1.64 -22.54
CA SER A 682 24.87 -1.86 -21.12
C SER A 682 24.73 -0.60 -20.25
N THR A 683 24.19 -0.76 -19.04
CA THR A 683 24.09 0.29 -18.02
C THR A 683 25.43 0.82 -17.53
N GLU A 684 26.54 0.15 -17.86
CA GLU A 684 27.90 0.61 -17.55
C GLU A 684 28.16 2.04 -18.06
N THR A 685 27.53 2.39 -19.19
CA THR A 685 27.67 3.71 -19.83
C THR A 685 26.45 4.61 -19.59
N GLY A 686 25.78 4.44 -18.44
CA GLY A 686 24.64 5.26 -18.00
C GLY A 686 23.27 4.72 -18.44
N VAL A 687 22.27 5.60 -18.49
CA VAL A 687 20.88 5.25 -18.84
C VAL A 687 20.82 4.70 -20.26
N LYS A 688 20.05 3.62 -20.45
CA LYS A 688 19.77 2.99 -21.74
C LYS A 688 18.27 2.92 -21.97
N ARG A 689 17.87 3.16 -23.22
CA ARG A 689 16.47 3.23 -23.62
C ARG A 689 16.25 2.50 -24.92
N VAL A 690 15.09 1.85 -25.01
CA VAL A 690 14.54 1.35 -26.26
C VAL A 690 13.11 1.86 -26.34
N ALA A 691 12.83 2.71 -27.33
CA ALA A 691 11.52 3.36 -27.47
C ALA A 691 10.42 2.35 -27.81
N LEU A 692 10.73 1.39 -28.68
CA LEU A 692 9.83 0.32 -29.11
C LEU A 692 10.65 -0.93 -29.42
N TYR A 693 10.22 -2.05 -28.86
CA TYR A 693 10.57 -3.37 -29.33
C TYR A 693 9.33 -4.02 -29.92
N ASN A 694 9.41 -4.28 -31.21
CA ASN A 694 8.41 -5.02 -31.97
C ASN A 694 9.19 -5.62 -33.14
N ASN A 695 9.12 -6.94 -33.33
CA ASN A 695 9.67 -7.66 -34.48
C ASN A 695 11.22 -7.88 -34.52
N GLY A 696 11.66 -9.09 -34.14
CA GLY A 696 12.71 -9.87 -34.81
C GLY A 696 14.19 -9.46 -34.70
N ALA A 697 14.52 -8.18 -34.52
CA ALA A 697 15.91 -7.72 -34.58
C ALA A 697 16.74 -8.08 -33.33
N GLY A 698 16.07 -8.37 -32.21
CA GLY A 698 16.70 -8.91 -31.01
C GLY A 698 16.90 -10.42 -31.12
N LYS A 699 17.81 -10.95 -30.30
CA LYS A 699 18.02 -12.40 -30.20
C LYS A 699 16.78 -13.04 -29.59
N GLN A 700 16.19 -14.00 -30.30
CA GLN A 700 15.11 -14.84 -29.76
C GLN A 700 15.59 -15.48 -28.45
N PRO A 701 14.88 -15.29 -27.32
CA PRO A 701 15.20 -16.01 -26.09
C PRO A 701 15.12 -17.51 -26.32
N TYR A 702 15.93 -18.30 -25.62
CA TYR A 702 15.83 -19.75 -25.73
C TYR A 702 14.49 -20.24 -25.20
N ASP A 703 14.00 -21.35 -25.75
CA ASP A 703 12.92 -22.09 -25.12
C ASP A 703 13.44 -22.71 -23.82
N GLU A 704 12.58 -22.68 -22.81
CA GLU A 704 12.82 -23.27 -21.50
C GLU A 704 11.50 -23.77 -20.91
N VAL A 705 11.61 -24.76 -20.02
CA VAL A 705 10.48 -25.20 -19.20
C VAL A 705 10.51 -24.34 -17.94
N PHE A 706 9.43 -23.60 -17.69
CA PHE A 706 9.31 -22.79 -16.50
C PHE A 706 8.94 -23.67 -15.30
N ASP A 707 9.60 -23.41 -14.18
CA ASP A 707 9.29 -24.03 -12.89
C ASP A 707 8.06 -23.34 -12.30
N LEU A 708 6.88 -23.87 -12.61
CA LEU A 708 5.61 -23.38 -12.10
C LEU A 708 5.27 -24.09 -10.77
N PRO A 709 4.56 -23.42 -9.85
CA PRO A 709 4.07 -24.06 -8.63
C PRO A 709 3.37 -25.40 -8.92
N ASP A 710 3.66 -26.42 -8.11
CA ASP A 710 3.06 -27.75 -8.26
C ASP A 710 1.53 -27.70 -8.15
N ARG A 711 0.88 -28.69 -8.79
CA ARG A 711 -0.56 -29.01 -8.69
C ARG A 711 -0.96 -29.52 -7.31
N GLU A 712 -0.54 -28.87 -6.24
CA GLU A 712 -1.08 -29.21 -4.93
C GLU A 712 -2.50 -28.67 -4.81
N SER A 713 -3.42 -29.62 -4.65
CA SER A 713 -4.81 -29.37 -4.31
C SER A 713 -4.87 -28.52 -3.05
N TYR A 714 -5.42 -27.33 -3.23
CA TYR A 714 -6.23 -26.56 -2.28
C TYR A 714 -6.50 -27.27 -0.93
N PRO A 715 -6.33 -26.61 0.24
CA PRO A 715 -6.82 -27.20 1.48
C PRO A 715 -8.31 -27.44 1.33
N ALA A 716 -8.79 -28.68 1.48
CA ALA A 716 -10.20 -29.04 1.25
C ALA A 716 -11.13 -27.92 1.74
N LYS A 717 -12.01 -27.41 0.87
CA LYS A 717 -12.93 -26.31 1.18
C LYS A 717 -13.47 -26.51 2.58
N VAL A 718 -13.28 -25.53 3.46
CA VAL A 718 -13.58 -25.68 4.89
C VAL A 718 -14.96 -26.31 5.04
N GLN A 719 -14.97 -27.61 5.35
CA GLN A 719 -16.18 -28.35 5.68
C GLN A 719 -16.40 -28.09 7.16
N SER A 720 -17.19 -27.08 7.48
CA SER A 720 -17.75 -26.95 8.82
C SER A 720 -18.75 -28.10 9.02
N ASN A 721 -18.51 -28.93 10.03
CA ASN A 721 -19.54 -29.83 10.58
C ASN A 721 -20.81 -29.06 10.94
#